data_AF-A0A1B0ZZS1-F1
#
_entry.id   AF-A0A1B0ZZS1-F1
#
_cell.length_a   1.000
_cell.length_b   1.000
_cell.length_c   1.000
_cell.angle_alpha   90.00
_cell.angle_beta   90.00
_cell.angle_gamma   90.00
#
_symmetry.space_group_name_H-M   'P 1'
#
loop_
_entity.id
_entity.type
_entity.pdbx_description
1 polymer ?
#
loop_
_entity_poly.entity_id
_entity_poly.type
_entity_poly.pdbx_seq_one_letter_code
_entity_poly.pdbx_strand_id
1 'polypeptide(L)'
;MRIQRLSLDRFGHFTDRQYDFGSGRDGHDFHIIYGPNEAGKTTTMEAVLRLFYGFPMRESYAFRHPRKNLQISATLEIEGALRNFIRLPSPSRALVDETGTAVPEAALSAHLAGLSELDYRRLLCLDDETIERGGEEIANAEGDIGRLLFSAAAGVADLSSVLDGIRERADALWKKRASTTRMAELKRALAEVDKDIKARDVTASAWKALKRDLAKAQDAELSARETRNALNTAKARTEAQRRALPMVAEIAELEQAIAPWASYPTHLDFNPERLIELRSDRGVATQNIARLSDEITTLKEERARLSVAPAGLELAGALQALEDLAARDRTARLDLGRRQDEQQAAEAAMRQAARDLGIVSPDADLQDLVLSSANIAELETVRETLRAASATAEAEAREVADLQERVSAASQALQDGQPVADPAPLVGDILLCFDAESLAPAHATALQAIETAKIKAGRSLSALSFAGASFDSLPACPCSRPQAVLWSERHQEVQRELRATQEKRDAHQEDAEARAAQARVLTEDAKVVSDSEAEELRARRDTRWAEHLAALTPSTASGFHTAMQLHDTAADARLTQYRELAQLREIRQAEAEARARAAQAQVRITGLHDACSDIERNVHAAAAQVGLATPLSPAEWLEWVQFHEVASEDARTLRETQEAHQSTLRRAKALMTELVTVLPFAPADLNTALTTARRMTEEERKQAEVRTKAQDARQQAQRDLAQREARHTQAQHAKEDAELAWQTLVQNLLGGGFAPERLMASLEPLRALREHEKTRAGAARRVVTMQTDQSQFAEEVAALARAHDLPPQATAAETYAALKALAEHARATQEKRDSLDHALETAKADKADHKSRQDAIDQEVAAIASVFPTPEALQDIDALREVATRAQQIIESRAKLDALTRQVRSELDTDDIETARAQLAETSVAELDATLDSNASDLAHAEEQLTRAIQERVTAEHALAEIKGDDAIATLIEQKATLELQLEETAVKHLELSLGHHLASDAIRRYRDSHRSGMLTATEQCFAGLTQGAYPSLSTQIDKDSEVLLAVDKYGVSKRADEMSKGTRFQLYLALRAAAHEQLVAQGTTLPFFCDDIFETFDEARTSAACRVMETIGGRGQAIYLTHHRHVVDIAKSVCTTPPIVHEL
;
A
#
# COMPACT_ATOMS: atom_id res chain seq x y z
N MET A 1 24.54 23.51 -6.84
CA MET A 1 23.97 24.04 -8.10
C MET A 1 23.70 25.53 -7.94
N ARG A 2 24.24 26.34 -8.85
CA ARG A 2 24.09 27.81 -8.87
C ARG A 2 23.67 28.25 -10.28
N ILE A 3 22.83 29.27 -10.40
CA ILE A 3 22.44 29.83 -11.70
C ILE A 3 23.47 30.87 -12.09
N GLN A 4 24.22 30.64 -13.17
CA GLN A 4 25.12 31.65 -13.72
C GLN A 4 24.38 32.57 -14.69
N ARG A 5 23.55 32.01 -15.57
CA ARG A 5 22.74 32.79 -16.52
C ARG A 5 21.35 32.17 -16.64
N LEU A 6 20.32 33.02 -16.69
CA LEU A 6 18.94 32.62 -16.90
C LEU A 6 18.38 33.38 -18.11
N SER A 7 17.78 32.68 -19.06
CA SER A 7 17.17 33.24 -20.27
C SER A 7 15.70 32.81 -20.35
N LEU A 8 14.81 33.80 -20.33
CA LEU A 8 13.39 33.65 -20.57
C LEU A 8 13.15 33.86 -22.07
N ASP A 9 13.53 32.85 -22.87
CA ASP A 9 13.49 32.89 -24.33
C ASP A 9 12.06 33.22 -24.82
N ARG A 10 11.08 32.45 -24.33
CA ARG A 10 9.65 32.67 -24.59
C ARG A 10 8.86 32.23 -23.37
N PHE A 11 8.66 33.10 -22.38
CA PHE A 11 7.94 32.73 -21.15
C PHE A 11 7.24 33.93 -20.50
N GLY A 12 5.96 33.76 -20.12
CA GLY A 12 5.16 34.85 -19.56
C GLY A 12 5.02 36.00 -20.56
N HIS A 13 5.34 37.23 -20.11
CA HIS A 13 5.36 38.41 -20.98
C HIS A 13 6.72 38.64 -21.66
N PHE A 14 7.77 37.91 -21.29
CA PHE A 14 9.12 38.11 -21.82
C PHE A 14 9.33 37.41 -23.17
N THR A 15 10.18 38.03 -24.00
CA THR A 15 10.74 37.45 -25.22
C THR A 15 12.23 37.76 -25.20
N ASP A 16 13.07 36.72 -25.17
CA ASP A 16 14.53 36.80 -25.19
C ASP A 16 15.14 37.65 -24.06
N ARG A 17 14.56 37.61 -22.85
CA ARG A 17 15.08 38.34 -21.68
C ARG A 17 16.14 37.50 -20.95
N GLN A 18 17.30 38.09 -20.69
CA GLN A 18 18.42 37.40 -20.02
C GLN A 18 18.85 38.09 -18.72
N TYR A 19 19.18 37.29 -17.72
CA TYR A 19 19.83 37.68 -16.48
C TYR A 19 21.18 36.98 -16.37
N ASP A 20 22.24 37.76 -16.15
CA ASP A 20 23.60 37.25 -15.98
C ASP A 20 24.06 37.47 -14.54
N PHE A 21 24.09 36.40 -13.76
CA PHE A 21 24.49 36.40 -12.36
C PHE A 21 26.02 36.30 -12.20
N GLY A 22 26.81 36.25 -13.27
CA GLY A 22 28.27 36.23 -13.23
C GLY A 22 28.88 34.95 -12.64
N SER A 23 30.21 34.88 -12.51
CA SER A 23 30.88 33.81 -11.77
C SER A 23 30.81 34.07 -10.26
N GLY A 24 30.58 33.04 -9.45
CA GLY A 24 30.57 33.17 -7.99
C GLY A 24 31.94 33.65 -7.50
N ARG A 25 32.08 34.94 -7.18
CA ARG A 25 33.32 35.51 -6.64
C ARG A 25 33.39 35.27 -5.13
N ASP A 26 34.60 35.12 -4.59
CA ASP A 26 35.02 34.96 -3.19
C ASP A 26 33.96 35.28 -2.10
N GLY A 27 32.90 34.45 -2.00
CA GLY A 27 31.90 34.53 -0.94
C GLY A 27 30.82 35.61 -1.05
N HIS A 28 30.48 36.14 -2.24
CA HIS A 28 29.38 37.11 -2.40
C HIS A 28 28.52 36.87 -3.65
N ASP A 29 27.35 36.27 -3.45
CA ASP A 29 26.40 35.91 -4.51
C ASP A 29 24.96 36.34 -4.16
N PHE A 30 24.84 37.60 -3.72
CA PHE A 30 23.55 38.26 -3.46
C PHE A 30 23.17 39.18 -4.62
N HIS A 31 22.04 38.87 -5.25
CA HIS A 31 21.49 39.59 -6.39
C HIS A 31 20.13 40.21 -6.07
N ILE A 32 19.88 41.40 -6.61
CA ILE A 32 18.57 42.06 -6.53
C ILE A 32 18.05 42.30 -7.94
N ILE A 33 16.86 41.79 -8.26
CA ILE A 33 16.14 42.11 -9.49
C ILE A 33 15.11 43.19 -9.16
N TYR A 34 15.35 44.40 -9.65
CA TYR A 34 14.54 45.58 -9.37
C TYR A 34 13.70 45.96 -10.58
N GLY A 35 12.40 46.16 -10.39
CA GLY A 35 11.52 46.71 -11.43
C GLY A 35 10.11 47.02 -10.94
N PRO A 36 9.35 47.87 -11.66
CA PRO A 36 8.00 48.26 -11.26
C PRO A 36 7.06 47.04 -11.15
N ASN A 37 5.88 47.23 -10.56
CA ASN A 37 4.86 46.17 -10.54
C ASN A 37 4.52 45.74 -11.97
N GLU A 38 4.22 44.46 -12.15
CA GLU A 38 4.00 43.82 -13.46
C GLU A 38 5.24 43.68 -14.37
N ALA A 39 6.41 44.19 -13.96
CA ALA A 39 7.65 44.05 -14.73
C ALA A 39 8.16 42.60 -14.88
N GLY A 40 7.54 41.61 -14.24
CA GLY A 40 7.84 40.17 -14.42
C GLY A 40 8.81 39.57 -13.39
N LYS A 41 8.85 40.13 -12.18
CA LYS A 41 9.61 39.62 -11.03
C LYS A 41 9.23 38.18 -10.68
N THR A 42 7.97 37.94 -10.29
CA THR A 42 7.43 36.61 -10.00
C THR A 42 7.56 35.67 -11.21
N THR A 43 7.34 36.18 -12.43
CA THR A 43 7.56 35.43 -13.68
C THR A 43 8.99 34.89 -13.79
N THR A 44 9.99 35.59 -13.25
CA THR A 44 11.39 35.16 -13.25
C THR A 44 11.61 33.98 -12.31
N MET A 45 11.05 34.01 -11.10
CA MET A 45 11.08 32.87 -10.17
C MET A 45 10.38 31.64 -10.75
N GLU A 46 9.19 31.84 -11.33
CA GLU A 46 8.41 30.75 -11.95
C GLU A 46 9.14 30.14 -13.14
N ALA A 47 9.89 30.93 -13.91
CA ALA A 47 10.72 30.41 -14.99
C ALA A 47 11.78 29.43 -14.46
N VAL A 48 12.39 29.71 -13.31
CA VAL A 48 13.37 28.82 -12.68
C VAL A 48 12.69 27.53 -12.21
N LEU A 49 11.49 27.60 -11.63
CA LEU A 49 10.73 26.41 -11.23
C LEU A 49 10.34 25.56 -12.45
N ARG A 50 9.95 26.17 -13.57
CA ARG A 50 9.69 25.45 -14.83
C ARG A 50 10.94 24.84 -15.42
N LEU A 51 12.10 25.50 -15.32
CA LEU A 51 13.38 24.92 -15.68
C LEU A 51 13.67 23.67 -14.83
N PHE A 52 13.44 23.72 -13.52
CA PHE A 52 13.78 22.63 -12.60
C PHE A 52 12.83 21.43 -12.66
N TYR A 53 11.52 21.68 -12.71
CA TYR A 53 10.49 20.64 -12.55
C TYR A 53 9.66 20.39 -13.82
N GLY A 54 9.83 21.23 -14.84
CA GLY A 54 9.10 21.16 -16.11
C GLY A 54 7.81 21.97 -16.13
N PHE A 55 7.15 21.95 -17.28
CA PHE A 55 5.90 22.69 -17.52
C PHE A 55 4.65 21.88 -17.13
N PRO A 56 3.71 22.42 -16.35
CA PRO A 56 2.43 21.79 -16.08
C PRO A 56 1.57 21.63 -17.34
N MET A 57 0.54 20.80 -17.23
CA MET A 57 -0.39 20.53 -18.35
C MET A 57 -1.22 21.77 -18.71
N ARG A 58 -1.57 22.59 -17.70
CA ARG A 58 -2.17 23.92 -17.84
C ARG A 58 -1.15 24.94 -17.33
N GLU A 59 -0.64 25.78 -18.21
CA GLU A 59 0.40 26.78 -17.89
C GLU A 59 -0.21 28.18 -17.84
N SER A 60 -0.18 28.82 -16.68
CA SER A 60 -0.70 30.17 -16.44
C SER A 60 0.13 31.25 -17.12
N TYR A 61 1.43 30.99 -17.35
CA TYR A 61 2.36 31.92 -18.01
C TYR A 61 2.38 31.81 -19.55
N ALA A 62 1.39 31.15 -20.15
CA ALA A 62 1.24 30.97 -21.60
C ALA A 62 0.34 32.03 -22.27
N PHE A 63 0.35 33.28 -21.78
CA PHE A 63 -0.58 34.32 -22.25
C PHE A 63 -0.07 35.13 -23.47
N ARG A 64 1.24 35.43 -23.58
CA ARG A 64 1.84 36.09 -24.75
C ARG A 64 2.29 35.08 -25.82
N HIS A 65 2.83 33.96 -25.36
CA HIS A 65 3.37 32.90 -26.21
C HIS A 65 2.52 31.62 -26.04
N PRO A 66 2.05 30.97 -27.12
CA PRO A 66 1.34 29.71 -27.02
C PRO A 66 2.17 28.65 -26.30
N ARG A 67 1.55 27.77 -25.50
CA ARG A 67 2.26 26.76 -24.69
C ARG A 67 3.33 26.00 -25.47
N LYS A 68 3.08 25.62 -26.73
CA LYS A 68 4.04 24.88 -27.59
C LYS A 68 5.34 25.64 -27.91
N ASN A 69 5.33 26.97 -27.78
CA ASN A 69 6.46 27.84 -28.07
C ASN A 69 7.19 28.28 -26.80
N LEU A 70 6.73 27.86 -25.60
CA LEU A 70 7.40 28.26 -24.37
C LEU A 70 8.80 27.65 -24.32
N GLN A 71 9.76 28.44 -23.85
CA GLN A 71 11.15 28.02 -23.78
C GLN A 71 11.86 28.83 -22.70
N ILE A 72 12.60 28.11 -21.85
CA ILE A 72 13.43 28.69 -20.80
C ILE A 72 14.78 28.01 -20.89
N SER A 73 15.86 28.78 -20.88
CA SER A 73 17.22 28.25 -20.88
C SER A 73 18.05 28.83 -19.76
N ALA A 74 19.02 28.07 -19.26
CA ALA A 74 19.93 28.53 -18.22
C ALA A 74 21.29 27.86 -18.29
N THR A 75 22.31 28.60 -17.89
CA THR A 75 23.64 28.09 -17.59
C THR A 75 23.73 27.87 -16.09
N LEU A 76 23.85 26.60 -15.68
CA LEU A 76 23.94 26.18 -14.29
C LEU A 76 25.36 25.73 -13.97
N GLU A 77 25.88 26.17 -12.84
CA GLU A 77 27.12 25.69 -12.26
C GLU A 77 26.81 24.53 -11.32
N ILE A 78 27.21 23.33 -11.71
CA ILE A 78 26.95 22.07 -11.00
C ILE A 78 28.31 21.41 -10.74
N GLU A 79 28.65 21.19 -9.47
CA GLU A 79 29.94 20.59 -9.06
C GLU A 79 31.17 21.30 -9.66
N GLY A 80 31.09 22.63 -9.85
CA GLY A 80 32.16 23.45 -10.42
C GLY A 80 32.27 23.42 -11.95
N ALA A 81 31.38 22.69 -12.65
CA ALA A 81 31.28 22.69 -14.10
C ALA A 81 30.05 23.47 -14.59
N LEU A 82 30.21 24.23 -15.67
CA LEU A 82 29.11 24.94 -16.31
C LEU A 82 28.37 24.01 -17.27
N ARG A 83 27.04 23.97 -17.15
CA ARG A 83 26.16 23.19 -18.02
C ARG A 83 25.00 24.05 -18.51
N ASN A 84 24.71 23.95 -19.81
CA ASN A 84 23.60 24.65 -20.44
C ASN A 84 22.40 23.73 -20.58
N PHE A 85 21.25 24.20 -20.10
CA PHE A 85 19.98 23.48 -20.17
C PHE A 85 18.92 24.34 -20.82
N ILE A 86 18.11 23.74 -21.69
CA ILE A 86 16.93 24.35 -22.30
C ILE A 86 15.74 23.46 -21.99
N ARG A 87 14.69 24.04 -21.42
CA ARG A 87 13.46 23.34 -21.07
C ARG A 87 12.37 23.62 -22.09
N LEU A 88 11.75 22.54 -22.59
CA LEU A 88 10.64 22.60 -23.54
C LEU A 88 9.33 22.02 -22.97
N PRO A 89 8.16 22.53 -23.37
CA PRO A 89 6.83 22.16 -22.88
C PRO A 89 6.31 20.87 -23.55
N SER A 90 7.02 19.75 -23.36
CA SER A 90 6.68 18.43 -23.89
C SER A 90 6.00 17.51 -22.85
N PRO A 91 5.11 16.58 -23.25
CA PRO A 91 4.57 15.53 -22.35
C PRO A 91 5.64 14.65 -21.69
N SER A 92 6.81 14.50 -22.34
CA SER A 92 7.95 13.75 -21.81
C SER A 92 8.91 14.58 -20.93
N ARG A 93 8.53 15.82 -20.55
CA ARG A 93 9.36 16.77 -19.79
C ARG A 93 10.72 17.06 -20.46
N ALA A 94 10.75 17.24 -21.79
CA ALA A 94 11.98 17.38 -22.56
C ALA A 94 12.94 18.47 -22.03
N LEU A 95 14.06 18.02 -21.46
CA LEU A 95 15.27 18.80 -21.22
C LEU A 95 16.19 18.59 -22.41
N VAL A 96 16.74 19.67 -22.97
CA VAL A 96 17.72 19.59 -24.05
C VAL A 96 18.96 20.41 -23.70
N ASP A 97 20.10 20.04 -24.26
CA ASP A 97 21.35 20.80 -24.13
C ASP A 97 21.44 21.93 -25.18
N GLU A 98 22.56 22.65 -25.19
CA GLU A 98 22.86 23.73 -26.14
C GLU A 98 22.89 23.30 -27.62
N THR A 99 23.06 22.00 -27.89
CA THR A 99 23.06 21.43 -29.25
C THR A 99 21.67 20.98 -29.72
N GLY A 100 20.67 21.07 -28.83
CA GLY A 100 19.32 20.57 -29.07
C GLY A 100 19.16 19.07 -28.82
N THR A 101 20.16 18.41 -28.21
CA THR A 101 20.11 16.98 -27.89
C THR A 101 19.33 16.76 -26.60
N ALA A 102 18.44 15.75 -26.58
CA ALA A 102 17.66 15.41 -25.39
C ALA A 102 18.55 14.88 -24.26
N VAL A 103 18.43 15.49 -23.08
CA VAL A 103 19.13 15.11 -21.86
C VAL A 103 18.15 14.41 -20.93
N PRO A 104 18.54 13.30 -20.26
CA PRO A 104 17.70 12.66 -19.25
C PRO A 104 17.31 13.62 -18.13
N GLU A 105 16.06 13.56 -17.65
CA GLU A 105 15.59 14.39 -16.53
C GLU A 105 16.48 14.25 -15.28
N ALA A 106 17.02 13.05 -15.07
CA ALA A 106 17.96 12.73 -14.00
C ALA A 106 19.21 13.64 -13.97
N ALA A 107 19.62 14.21 -15.12
CA ALA A 107 20.78 15.09 -15.20
C ALA A 107 20.60 16.41 -14.44
N LEU A 108 19.35 16.82 -14.19
CA LEU A 108 19.03 18.00 -13.41
C LEU A 108 18.39 17.62 -12.06
N SER A 109 17.48 16.65 -12.04
CA SER A 109 16.79 16.25 -10.80
C SER A 109 17.71 15.59 -9.76
N ALA A 110 18.81 14.96 -10.17
CA ALA A 110 19.81 14.42 -9.23
C ALA A 110 20.49 15.51 -8.38
N HIS A 111 20.53 16.76 -8.86
CA HIS A 111 21.16 17.88 -8.15
C HIS A 111 20.17 18.74 -7.36
N LEU A 112 18.88 18.39 -7.37
CA LEU A 112 17.82 19.04 -6.57
C LEU A 112 17.64 18.40 -5.18
N ALA A 113 18.56 17.51 -4.77
CA ALA A 113 18.53 16.81 -3.48
C ALA A 113 17.20 16.10 -3.16
N GLY A 114 16.49 15.62 -4.19
CA GLY A 114 15.22 14.91 -4.02
C GLY A 114 14.03 15.79 -3.62
N LEU A 115 14.19 17.11 -3.58
CA LEU A 115 13.11 18.04 -3.27
C LEU A 115 12.07 18.06 -4.40
N SER A 116 10.78 17.89 -4.05
CA SER A 116 9.68 18.13 -4.99
C SER A 116 9.52 19.61 -5.32
N GLU A 117 8.77 19.97 -6.37
CA GLU A 117 8.47 21.38 -6.70
C GLU A 117 7.84 22.11 -5.51
N LEU A 118 6.92 21.43 -4.81
CA LEU A 118 6.24 21.97 -3.64
C LEU A 118 7.22 22.20 -2.48
N ASP A 119 8.13 21.25 -2.24
CA ASP A 119 9.11 21.34 -1.16
C ASP A 119 10.17 22.41 -1.46
N TYR A 120 10.65 22.49 -2.70
CA TYR A 120 11.56 23.54 -3.15
C TYR A 120 10.90 24.91 -2.97
N ARG A 121 9.66 25.10 -3.45
CA ARG A 121 8.95 26.36 -3.28
C ARG A 121 8.82 26.70 -1.80
N ARG A 122 8.35 25.78 -0.96
CA ARG A 122 8.20 26.04 0.48
C ARG A 122 9.52 26.40 1.14
N LEU A 123 10.62 25.74 0.76
CA LEU A 123 11.90 25.82 1.46
C LEU A 123 12.80 26.96 0.99
N LEU A 124 12.83 27.21 -0.32
CA LEU A 124 13.81 28.06 -0.99
C LEU A 124 13.18 29.21 -1.79
N CYS A 125 11.85 29.29 -1.86
CA CYS A 125 11.13 30.43 -2.44
C CYS A 125 10.25 31.08 -1.38
N LEU A 126 10.48 32.37 -1.13
CA LEU A 126 9.67 33.17 -0.21
C LEU A 126 8.97 34.27 -1.00
N ASP A 127 7.64 34.28 -1.00
CA ASP A 127 6.78 35.32 -1.55
C ASP A 127 5.80 35.80 -0.45
N ASP A 128 5.02 36.84 -0.74
CA ASP A 128 4.12 37.44 0.26
C ASP A 128 3.05 36.45 0.79
N GLU A 129 2.54 35.57 -0.09
CA GLU A 129 1.57 34.54 0.31
C GLU A 129 2.22 33.45 1.18
N THR A 130 3.41 32.98 0.82
CA THR A 130 4.12 31.92 1.55
C THR A 130 4.69 32.39 2.88
N ILE A 131 5.07 33.67 3.02
CA ILE A 131 5.49 34.24 4.32
C ILE A 131 4.27 34.52 5.21
N GLU A 132 3.13 34.94 4.66
CA GLU A 132 1.85 35.07 5.37
C GLU A 132 1.36 33.73 5.89
N ARG A 133 1.14 32.78 4.98
CA ARG A 133 0.70 31.43 5.32
C ARG A 133 1.71 30.74 6.22
N GLY A 134 3.01 30.90 5.98
CA GLY A 134 4.05 30.34 6.85
C GLY A 134 3.99 30.91 8.26
N GLY A 135 3.82 32.23 8.41
CA GLY A 135 3.65 32.89 9.70
C GLY A 135 2.35 32.49 10.42
N GLU A 136 1.26 32.29 9.67
CA GLU A 136 -0.02 31.80 10.18
C GLU A 136 0.03 30.32 10.55
N GLU A 137 0.68 29.48 9.76
CA GLU A 137 0.90 28.07 10.08
C GLU A 137 1.66 27.98 11.41
N ILE A 138 2.73 28.76 11.63
CA ILE A 138 3.47 28.75 12.92
C ILE A 138 2.56 29.21 14.06
N ALA A 139 1.71 30.21 13.84
CA ALA A 139 0.77 30.72 14.83
C ALA A 139 -0.37 29.73 15.15
N ASN A 140 -0.91 29.06 14.13
CA ASN A 140 -2.01 28.10 14.23
C ASN A 140 -1.53 26.69 14.62
N ALA A 141 -0.23 26.50 14.85
CA ALA A 141 0.41 25.20 14.87
C ALA A 141 -0.21 24.24 15.90
N GLU A 142 -0.95 23.25 15.38
CA GLU A 142 -1.08 21.89 15.91
C GLU A 142 0.28 21.12 15.82
N GLY A 143 1.40 21.81 16.09
CA GLY A 143 2.76 21.29 16.25
C GLY A 143 3.39 20.45 15.11
N ASP A 144 2.94 20.58 13.85
CA ASP A 144 3.46 19.80 12.71
C ASP A 144 4.48 20.54 11.82
N ILE A 145 4.77 21.82 12.09
CA ILE A 145 5.67 22.64 11.23
C ILE A 145 7.13 22.30 11.41
N GLY A 146 7.54 21.95 12.64
CA GLY A 146 8.84 21.34 12.86
C GLY A 146 8.99 20.11 11.97
N ARG A 147 7.99 19.22 11.94
CA ARG A 147 8.03 18.02 11.11
C ARG A 147 8.11 18.33 9.62
N LEU A 148 7.32 19.27 9.08
CA LEU A 148 7.37 19.65 7.65
C LEU A 148 8.68 20.34 7.24
N LEU A 149 9.22 21.26 8.05
CA LEU A 149 10.51 21.91 7.79
C LEU A 149 11.68 20.93 7.89
N PHE A 150 11.72 20.09 8.93
CA PHE A 150 12.81 19.13 9.14
C PHE A 150 12.76 17.97 8.13
N SER A 151 11.57 17.51 7.74
CA SER A 151 11.43 16.42 6.77
C SER A 151 11.72 16.86 5.34
N ALA A 152 11.38 18.10 4.96
CA ALA A 152 11.76 18.66 3.66
C ALA A 152 13.28 18.89 3.56
N ALA A 153 13.91 19.48 4.59
CA ALA A 153 15.36 19.71 4.60
C ALA A 153 16.19 18.40 4.64
N ALA A 154 15.62 17.30 5.12
CA ALA A 154 16.26 15.99 5.16
C ALA A 154 15.92 15.06 3.98
N GLY A 155 14.99 15.44 3.09
CA GLY A 155 14.52 14.59 1.99
C GLY A 155 13.64 13.40 2.42
N VAL A 156 12.96 13.49 3.57
CA VAL A 156 12.22 12.38 4.22
C VAL A 156 10.70 12.63 4.27
N ALA A 157 10.19 13.63 3.55
CA ALA A 157 8.78 14.04 3.59
C ALA A 157 7.79 12.88 3.29
N ASP A 158 8.19 11.95 2.41
CA ASP A 158 7.33 10.83 1.97
C ASP A 158 7.40 9.59 2.89
N LEU A 159 8.28 9.54 3.90
CA LEU A 159 8.37 8.38 4.79
C LEU A 159 7.21 8.29 5.80
N SER A 160 6.63 9.44 6.16
CA SER A 160 5.53 9.48 7.15
C SER A 160 4.25 8.86 6.59
N SER A 161 3.90 9.17 5.35
CA SER A 161 2.73 8.60 4.66
C SER A 161 2.88 7.08 4.49
N VAL A 162 4.09 6.62 4.18
CA VAL A 162 4.43 5.19 4.08
C VAL A 162 4.27 4.49 5.43
N LEU A 163 4.71 5.12 6.53
CA LEU A 163 4.55 4.57 7.88
C LEU A 163 3.09 4.51 8.33
N ASP A 164 2.31 5.55 8.06
CA ASP A 164 0.86 5.54 8.32
C ASP A 164 0.17 4.40 7.57
N GLY A 165 0.54 4.16 6.30
CA GLY A 165 0.07 3.00 5.55
C GLY A 165 0.56 1.64 6.06
N ILE A 166 1.72 1.56 6.73
CA ILE A 166 2.17 0.34 7.44
C ILE A 166 1.34 0.12 8.72
N ARG A 167 1.05 1.20 9.44
CA ARG A 167 0.23 1.18 10.67
C ARG A 167 -1.20 0.73 10.38
N GLU A 168 -1.85 1.27 9.37
CA GLU A 168 -3.20 0.85 8.97
C GLU A 168 -3.26 -0.64 8.60
N ARG A 169 -2.24 -1.13 7.88
CA ARG A 169 -2.12 -2.57 7.57
C ARG A 169 -1.94 -3.42 8.83
N ALA A 170 -1.15 -2.98 9.81
CA ALA A 170 -0.99 -3.69 11.07
C ALA A 170 -2.30 -3.71 11.89
N ASP A 171 -3.01 -2.57 11.95
CA ASP A 171 -4.29 -2.41 12.66
C ASP A 171 -5.40 -3.29 12.05
N ALA A 172 -5.38 -3.51 10.74
CA ALA A 172 -6.31 -4.41 10.04
C ALA A 172 -6.11 -5.89 10.43
N LEU A 173 -4.87 -6.30 10.73
CA LEU A 173 -4.54 -7.65 11.18
C LEU A 173 -4.95 -7.88 12.64
N TRP A 174 -4.63 -6.92 13.53
CA TRP A 174 -5.01 -6.98 14.93
C TRP A 174 -5.05 -5.60 15.59
N LYS A 175 -6.09 -5.38 16.41
CA LYS A 175 -6.25 -4.18 17.24
C LYS A 175 -6.96 -4.55 18.54
N LYS A 176 -6.51 -3.99 19.66
CA LYS A 176 -7.06 -4.27 20.99
C LYS A 176 -8.56 -3.94 21.01
N ARG A 177 -9.40 -4.94 21.33
CA ARG A 177 -10.88 -4.87 21.37
C ARG A 177 -11.61 -4.67 20.02
N ALA A 178 -10.94 -4.87 18.88
CA ALA A 178 -11.61 -4.84 17.58
C ALA A 178 -12.18 -6.21 17.20
N SER A 179 -13.44 -6.24 16.75
CA SER A 179 -14.19 -7.47 16.44
C SER A 179 -14.17 -7.86 14.96
N THR A 180 -13.58 -7.03 14.10
CA THR A 180 -13.55 -7.14 12.63
C THR A 180 -12.12 -7.30 12.07
N THR A 181 -11.12 -7.51 12.94
CA THR A 181 -9.74 -7.72 12.49
C THR A 181 -9.54 -9.17 12.05
N ARG A 182 -8.57 -9.42 11.18
CA ARG A 182 -8.28 -10.78 10.67
C ARG A 182 -8.05 -11.78 11.81
N MET A 183 -7.34 -11.37 12.86
CA MET A 183 -7.12 -12.20 14.06
C MET A 183 -8.43 -12.49 14.83
N ALA A 184 -9.37 -11.55 14.91
CA ALA A 184 -10.65 -11.73 15.59
C ALA A 184 -11.57 -12.70 14.83
N GLU A 185 -11.55 -12.67 13.50
CA GLU A 185 -12.26 -13.62 12.64
C GLU A 185 -11.71 -15.04 12.81
N LEU A 186 -10.38 -15.20 12.73
CA LEU A 186 -9.73 -16.51 12.87
C LEU A 186 -9.95 -17.12 14.27
N LYS A 187 -9.92 -16.31 15.35
CA LYS A 187 -10.22 -16.79 16.71
C LYS A 187 -11.66 -17.27 16.87
N ARG A 188 -12.64 -16.62 16.23
CA ARG A 188 -14.04 -17.09 16.25
C ARG A 188 -14.18 -18.39 15.47
N ALA A 189 -13.58 -18.47 14.29
CA ALA A 189 -13.61 -19.69 13.49
C ALA A 189 -12.99 -20.88 14.24
N LEU A 190 -11.85 -20.68 14.91
CA LEU A 190 -11.18 -21.71 15.71
C LEU A 190 -12.06 -22.19 16.89
N ALA A 191 -12.75 -21.27 17.58
CA ALA A 191 -13.59 -21.61 18.72
C ALA A 191 -14.83 -22.46 18.34
N GLU A 192 -15.43 -22.23 17.17
CA GLU A 192 -16.51 -23.07 16.65
C GLU A 192 -16.00 -24.46 16.25
N VAL A 193 -14.84 -24.54 15.58
CA VAL A 193 -14.22 -25.82 15.21
C VAL A 193 -13.86 -26.67 16.44
N ASP A 194 -13.31 -26.07 17.51
CA ASP A 194 -13.00 -26.77 18.76
C ASP A 194 -14.25 -27.32 19.49
N LYS A 195 -15.37 -26.61 19.37
CA LYS A 195 -16.66 -27.03 19.93
C LYS A 195 -17.22 -28.23 19.17
N ASP A 196 -17.10 -28.23 17.84
CA ASP A 196 -17.55 -29.32 16.98
C ASP A 196 -16.71 -30.59 17.14
N ILE A 197 -15.40 -30.46 17.42
CA ILE A 197 -14.51 -31.61 17.72
C ILE A 197 -14.92 -32.28 19.04
N LYS A 198 -15.16 -31.51 20.12
CA LYS A 198 -15.52 -32.07 21.44
C LYS A 198 -16.85 -32.79 21.47
N ALA A 199 -17.78 -32.44 20.60
CA ALA A 199 -19.08 -33.10 20.51
C ALA A 199 -19.01 -34.53 19.93
N ARG A 200 -17.91 -34.88 19.24
CA ARG A 200 -17.79 -36.09 18.41
C ARG A 200 -16.82 -37.16 18.95
N ASP A 201 -16.13 -36.90 20.06
CA ASP A 201 -15.04 -37.73 20.63
C ASP A 201 -15.50 -39.03 21.36
N VAL A 202 -16.79 -39.42 21.27
CA VAL A 202 -17.39 -40.59 21.96
C VAL A 202 -17.20 -41.92 21.17
N THR A 203 -16.60 -41.91 19.98
CA THR A 203 -16.54 -43.05 19.02
C THR A 203 -15.22 -43.87 19.03
N ALA A 204 -14.27 -43.58 19.92
CA ALA A 204 -12.92 -44.17 19.89
C ALA A 204 -12.84 -45.70 20.14
N SER A 205 -13.82 -46.29 20.85
CA SER A 205 -13.84 -47.74 21.12
C SER A 205 -14.45 -48.56 19.97
N ALA A 206 -15.44 -48.01 19.25
CA ALA A 206 -16.08 -48.63 18.09
C ALA A 206 -15.17 -48.62 16.85
N TRP A 207 -14.37 -47.56 16.67
CA TRP A 207 -13.42 -47.43 15.56
C TRP A 207 -12.31 -48.51 15.58
N LYS A 208 -11.83 -48.90 16.76
CA LYS A 208 -10.80 -49.95 16.91
C LYS A 208 -11.28 -51.34 16.49
N ALA A 209 -12.57 -51.63 16.62
CA ALA A 209 -13.15 -52.90 16.19
C ALA A 209 -13.28 -52.96 14.65
N LEU A 210 -13.87 -51.93 14.04
CA LEU A 210 -14.06 -51.88 12.58
C LEU A 210 -12.74 -51.81 11.80
N LYS A 211 -11.70 -51.17 12.35
CA LYS A 211 -10.37 -51.17 11.72
C LYS A 211 -9.75 -52.57 11.63
N ARG A 212 -10.05 -53.45 12.59
CA ARG A 212 -9.59 -54.84 12.59
C ARG A 212 -10.33 -55.67 11.54
N ASP A 213 -11.63 -55.46 11.40
CA ASP A 213 -12.45 -56.16 10.42
C ASP A 213 -12.11 -55.73 8.98
N LEU A 214 -11.81 -54.45 8.76
CA LEU A 214 -11.29 -53.96 7.47
C LEU A 214 -9.93 -54.58 7.12
N ALA A 215 -8.99 -54.65 8.07
CA ALA A 215 -7.67 -55.24 7.80
C ALA A 215 -7.80 -56.71 7.37
N LYS A 216 -8.67 -57.48 8.03
CA LYS A 216 -8.94 -58.87 7.67
C LYS A 216 -9.56 -59.02 6.27
N ALA A 217 -10.48 -58.12 5.89
CA ALA A 217 -11.09 -58.11 4.56
C ALA A 217 -10.10 -57.65 3.46
N GLN A 218 -9.18 -56.73 3.78
CA GLN A 218 -8.11 -56.30 2.88
C GLN A 218 -7.11 -57.43 2.58
N ASP A 219 -6.71 -58.20 3.59
CA ASP A 219 -5.83 -59.36 3.40
C ASP A 219 -6.51 -60.45 2.54
N ALA A 220 -7.81 -60.68 2.74
CA ALA A 220 -8.59 -61.62 1.94
C ALA A 220 -8.75 -61.17 0.48
N GLU A 221 -8.99 -59.87 0.23
CA GLU A 221 -9.00 -59.30 -1.11
C GLU A 221 -7.64 -59.39 -1.79
N LEU A 222 -6.55 -59.10 -1.06
CA LEU A 222 -5.19 -59.15 -1.61
C LEU A 222 -4.87 -60.56 -2.11
N SER A 223 -5.14 -61.59 -1.30
CA SER A 223 -4.90 -62.99 -1.68
C SER A 223 -5.77 -63.44 -2.86
N ALA A 224 -7.05 -63.04 -2.89
CA ALA A 224 -7.94 -63.31 -4.04
C ALA A 224 -7.47 -62.58 -5.31
N ARG A 225 -6.97 -61.35 -5.17
CA ARG A 225 -6.43 -60.53 -6.26
C ARG A 225 -5.12 -61.10 -6.80
N GLU A 226 -4.22 -61.58 -5.94
CA GLU A 226 -2.99 -62.26 -6.35
C GLU A 226 -3.30 -63.53 -7.16
N THR A 227 -4.26 -64.33 -6.70
CA THR A 227 -4.71 -65.54 -7.40
C THR A 227 -5.32 -65.20 -8.77
N ARG A 228 -6.22 -64.20 -8.83
CA ARG A 228 -6.79 -63.68 -10.08
C ARG A 228 -5.72 -63.12 -11.00
N ASN A 229 -4.75 -62.37 -10.49
CA ASN A 229 -3.67 -61.78 -11.27
C ASN A 229 -2.76 -62.86 -11.87
N ALA A 230 -2.45 -63.92 -11.11
CA ALA A 230 -1.67 -65.05 -11.62
C ALA A 230 -2.40 -65.74 -12.78
N LEU A 231 -3.70 -66.00 -12.63
CA LEU A 231 -4.54 -66.58 -13.68
C LEU A 231 -4.72 -65.65 -14.89
N ASN A 232 -4.86 -64.33 -14.67
CA ASN A 232 -4.89 -63.34 -15.75
C ASN A 232 -3.55 -63.25 -16.48
N THR A 233 -2.42 -63.39 -15.78
CA THR A 233 -1.09 -63.40 -16.41
C THR A 233 -0.91 -64.65 -17.26
N ALA A 234 -1.35 -65.80 -16.76
CA ALA A 234 -1.37 -67.05 -17.52
C ALA A 234 -2.27 -66.94 -18.76
N LYS A 235 -3.50 -66.43 -18.60
CA LYS A 235 -4.43 -66.17 -19.70
C LYS A 235 -3.87 -65.18 -20.71
N ALA A 236 -3.34 -64.03 -20.26
CA ALA A 236 -2.76 -63.01 -21.12
C ALA A 236 -1.56 -63.53 -21.93
N ARG A 237 -0.72 -64.39 -21.32
CA ARG A 237 0.38 -65.06 -22.04
C ARG A 237 -0.14 -65.98 -23.14
N THR A 238 -1.17 -66.77 -22.87
CA THR A 238 -1.79 -67.67 -23.86
C THR A 238 -2.53 -66.87 -24.95
N GLU A 239 -3.19 -65.77 -24.61
CA GLU A 239 -3.83 -64.86 -25.57
C GLU A 239 -2.80 -64.12 -26.43
N ALA A 240 -1.67 -63.72 -25.86
CA ALA A 240 -0.58 -63.08 -26.59
C ALA A 240 0.04 -64.05 -27.60
N GLN A 241 0.21 -65.32 -27.23
CA GLN A 241 0.59 -66.39 -28.16
C GLN A 241 -0.44 -66.56 -29.29
N ARG A 242 -1.74 -66.52 -28.98
CA ARG A 242 -2.83 -66.60 -29.96
C ARG A 242 -2.88 -65.39 -30.90
N ARG A 243 -2.65 -64.17 -30.40
CA ARG A 243 -2.65 -62.90 -31.17
C ARG A 243 -1.40 -62.75 -32.03
N ALA A 244 -0.24 -63.16 -31.51
CA ALA A 244 1.02 -63.09 -32.24
C ALA A 244 1.08 -64.09 -33.41
N LEU A 245 0.39 -65.22 -33.32
CA LEU A 245 0.37 -66.26 -34.36
C LEU A 245 -0.03 -65.74 -35.76
N PRO A 246 -1.19 -65.06 -35.96
CA PRO A 246 -1.54 -64.48 -37.27
C PRO A 246 -0.66 -63.29 -37.66
N MET A 247 -0.14 -62.51 -36.69
CA MET A 247 0.76 -61.37 -36.97
C MET A 247 2.10 -61.83 -37.55
N VAL A 248 2.63 -62.95 -37.07
CA VAL A 248 3.85 -63.56 -37.65
C VAL A 248 3.63 -63.99 -39.10
N ALA A 249 2.42 -64.41 -39.46
CA ALA A 249 2.05 -64.69 -40.85
C ALA A 249 1.92 -63.40 -41.69
N GLU A 250 1.30 -62.34 -41.17
CA GLU A 250 1.19 -61.04 -41.85
C GLU A 250 2.55 -60.34 -42.04
N ILE A 251 3.49 -60.49 -41.08
CA ILE A 251 4.87 -60.04 -41.21
C ILE A 251 5.54 -60.70 -42.42
N ALA A 252 5.37 -62.02 -42.59
CA ALA A 252 5.93 -62.75 -43.73
C ALA A 252 5.34 -62.28 -45.08
N GLU A 253 4.05 -61.93 -45.12
CA GLU A 253 3.40 -61.36 -46.31
C GLU A 253 3.89 -59.93 -46.62
N LEU A 254 4.06 -59.08 -45.61
CA LEU A 254 4.59 -57.71 -45.76
C LEU A 254 6.07 -57.71 -46.18
N GLU A 255 6.90 -58.63 -45.66
CA GLU A 255 8.28 -58.83 -46.09
C GLU A 255 8.35 -59.13 -47.60
N GLN A 256 7.46 -59.99 -48.10
CA GLN A 256 7.37 -60.30 -49.53
C GLN A 256 6.84 -59.14 -50.37
N ALA A 257 5.86 -58.38 -49.87
CA ALA A 257 5.26 -57.25 -50.59
C ALA A 257 6.19 -56.03 -50.73
N ILE A 258 7.09 -55.82 -49.77
CA ILE A 258 8.06 -54.70 -49.76
C ILE A 258 9.29 -55.01 -50.61
N ALA A 259 9.69 -56.28 -50.74
CA ALA A 259 10.92 -56.70 -51.40
C ALA A 259 11.14 -56.13 -52.83
N PRO A 260 10.13 -55.99 -53.71
CA PRO A 260 10.30 -55.41 -55.05
C PRO A 260 10.64 -53.91 -55.07
N TRP A 261 10.42 -53.19 -53.97
CA TRP A 261 10.58 -51.73 -53.86
C TRP A 261 11.77 -51.31 -53.00
N ALA A 262 12.75 -52.19 -52.80
CA ALA A 262 13.92 -51.97 -51.93
C ALA A 262 14.72 -50.69 -52.25
N SER A 263 14.72 -50.25 -53.52
CA SER A 263 15.44 -49.04 -53.99
C SER A 263 14.72 -47.72 -53.70
N TYR A 264 13.50 -47.74 -53.15
CA TYR A 264 12.78 -46.52 -52.75
C TYR A 264 13.30 -45.98 -51.40
N PRO A 265 13.34 -44.64 -51.22
CA PRO A 265 13.90 -44.01 -50.02
C PRO A 265 13.17 -44.46 -48.74
N THR A 266 13.91 -44.50 -47.63
CA THR A 266 13.39 -44.95 -46.33
C THR A 266 12.54 -43.89 -45.62
N HIS A 267 12.71 -42.62 -46.00
CA HIS A 267 11.93 -41.47 -45.53
C HIS A 267 11.84 -40.43 -46.65
N LEU A 268 10.82 -39.57 -46.59
CA LEU A 268 10.67 -38.40 -47.45
C LEU A 268 10.92 -37.15 -46.61
N ASP A 269 11.86 -36.29 -47.03
CA ASP A 269 12.19 -35.04 -46.33
C ASP A 269 11.21 -33.88 -46.62
N PHE A 270 10.09 -34.19 -47.26
CA PHE A 270 9.04 -33.24 -47.61
C PHE A 270 7.67 -33.89 -47.44
N ASN A 271 6.66 -33.07 -47.11
CA ASN A 271 5.27 -33.54 -47.05
C ASN A 271 4.72 -33.69 -48.49
N PRO A 272 4.14 -34.83 -48.89
CA PRO A 272 3.48 -34.98 -50.19
C PRO A 272 2.41 -33.92 -50.49
N GLU A 273 1.77 -33.33 -49.48
CA GLU A 273 0.83 -32.20 -49.65
C GLU A 273 1.50 -30.94 -50.18
N ARG A 274 2.82 -30.77 -49.96
CA ARG A 274 3.61 -29.66 -50.52
C ARG A 274 3.58 -29.64 -52.03
N LEU A 275 3.50 -30.81 -52.69
CA LEU A 275 3.36 -30.91 -54.14
C LEU A 275 1.98 -30.38 -54.62
N ILE A 276 0.95 -30.44 -53.77
CA ILE A 276 -0.39 -29.87 -54.08
C ILE A 276 -0.34 -28.35 -53.99
N GLU A 277 0.32 -27.80 -52.96
CA GLU A 277 0.55 -26.36 -52.81
C GLU A 277 1.35 -25.80 -53.98
N LEU A 278 2.49 -26.43 -54.32
CA LEU A 278 3.33 -26.02 -55.44
C LEU A 278 2.58 -26.07 -56.78
N ARG A 279 1.69 -27.05 -56.97
CA ARG A 279 0.80 -27.11 -58.15
C ARG A 279 -0.18 -25.94 -58.19
N SER A 280 -0.80 -25.60 -57.06
CA SER A 280 -1.74 -24.48 -56.97
C SER A 280 -1.02 -23.14 -57.23
N ASP A 281 0.10 -22.93 -56.55
CA ASP A 281 0.91 -21.71 -56.67
C ASP A 281 1.45 -21.52 -58.09
N ARG A 282 1.91 -22.60 -58.75
CA ARG A 282 2.34 -22.55 -60.15
C ARG A 282 1.18 -22.19 -61.08
N GLY A 283 -0.01 -22.72 -60.82
CA GLY A 283 -1.23 -22.40 -61.56
C GLY A 283 -1.62 -20.92 -61.44
N VAL A 284 -1.61 -20.38 -60.22
CA VAL A 284 -1.91 -18.96 -59.95
C VAL A 284 -0.88 -18.04 -60.60
N ALA A 285 0.41 -18.33 -60.46
CA ALA A 285 1.47 -17.55 -61.09
C ALA A 285 1.32 -17.53 -62.62
N THR A 286 1.07 -18.69 -63.24
CA THR A 286 0.87 -18.81 -64.70
C THR A 286 -0.35 -18.01 -65.18
N GLN A 287 -1.47 -18.10 -64.45
CA GLN A 287 -2.70 -17.37 -64.81
C GLN A 287 -2.53 -15.86 -64.67
N ASN A 288 -1.84 -15.39 -63.62
CA ASN A 288 -1.55 -13.96 -63.43
C ASN A 288 -0.60 -13.42 -64.50
N ILE A 289 0.41 -14.20 -64.91
CA ILE A 289 1.30 -13.83 -66.02
C ILE A 289 0.50 -13.67 -67.32
N ALA A 290 -0.45 -14.57 -67.62
CA ALA A 290 -1.30 -14.48 -68.80
C ALA A 290 -2.21 -13.23 -68.73
N ARG A 291 -2.93 -13.04 -67.61
CA ARG A 291 -3.80 -11.88 -67.39
C ARG A 291 -3.05 -10.55 -67.53
N LEU A 292 -1.91 -10.42 -66.87
CA LEU A 292 -1.08 -9.20 -66.92
C LEU A 292 -0.49 -8.99 -68.32
N SER A 293 -0.26 -10.05 -69.09
CA SER A 293 0.18 -9.91 -70.50
C SER A 293 -0.90 -9.26 -71.36
N ASP A 294 -2.15 -9.70 -71.22
CA ASP A 294 -3.28 -9.14 -71.97
C ASP A 294 -3.57 -7.69 -71.54
N GLU A 295 -3.48 -7.42 -70.23
CA GLU A 295 -3.61 -6.07 -69.66
C GLU A 295 -2.54 -5.11 -70.18
N ILE A 296 -1.26 -5.51 -70.19
CA ILE A 296 -0.16 -4.72 -70.78
C ILE A 296 -0.43 -4.44 -72.27
N THR A 297 -0.98 -5.41 -73.00
CA THR A 297 -1.25 -5.26 -74.44
C THR A 297 -2.36 -4.24 -74.67
N THR A 298 -3.43 -4.32 -73.88
CA THR A 298 -4.56 -3.38 -73.92
C THR A 298 -4.11 -1.95 -73.56
N LEU A 299 -3.35 -1.79 -72.47
CA LEU A 299 -2.82 -0.50 -72.04
C LEU A 299 -1.89 0.13 -73.09
N LYS A 300 -1.10 -0.68 -73.81
CA LYS A 300 -0.26 -0.19 -74.93
C LYS A 300 -1.11 0.35 -76.08
N GLU A 301 -2.19 -0.32 -76.43
CA GLU A 301 -3.09 0.11 -77.50
C GLU A 301 -3.86 1.38 -77.13
N GLU A 302 -4.33 1.50 -75.88
CA GLU A 302 -5.01 2.71 -75.40
C GLU A 302 -4.07 3.92 -75.38
N ARG A 303 -2.83 3.75 -74.92
CA ARG A 303 -1.81 4.80 -74.95
C ARG A 303 -1.52 5.27 -76.37
N ALA A 304 -1.45 4.35 -77.34
CA ALA A 304 -1.14 4.67 -78.73
C ALA A 304 -2.21 5.52 -79.43
N ARG A 305 -3.46 5.52 -78.93
CA ARG A 305 -4.58 6.31 -79.49
C ARG A 305 -4.59 7.79 -79.07
N LEU A 306 -3.76 8.19 -78.10
CA LEU A 306 -3.69 9.58 -77.59
C LEU A 306 -2.59 10.39 -78.30
N SER A 307 -3.00 11.40 -79.08
CA SER A 307 -2.11 12.37 -79.77
C SER A 307 -2.07 13.69 -79.01
N VAL A 308 -0.90 14.09 -78.51
CA VAL A 308 -0.71 15.33 -77.74
C VAL A 308 -0.17 16.44 -78.67
N ALA A 309 -0.86 17.59 -78.71
CA ALA A 309 -0.43 18.77 -79.48
C ALA A 309 0.50 19.66 -78.63
N PRO A 310 1.79 19.84 -78.99
CA PRO A 310 2.76 20.54 -78.15
C PRO A 310 2.44 22.02 -77.91
N ALA A 311 1.85 22.71 -78.90
CA ALA A 311 1.53 24.14 -78.84
C ALA A 311 0.48 24.50 -77.75
N GLY A 312 -0.37 23.54 -77.34
CA GLY A 312 -1.38 23.76 -76.29
C GLY A 312 -0.81 23.69 -74.86
N LEU A 313 0.34 23.04 -74.66
CA LEU A 313 1.01 22.96 -73.36
C LEU A 313 1.83 24.23 -73.06
N GLU A 314 2.39 24.89 -74.08
CA GLU A 314 3.06 26.20 -73.93
C GLU A 314 2.05 27.33 -73.59
N LEU A 315 0.83 27.27 -74.17
CA LEU A 315 -0.27 28.20 -73.86
C LEU A 315 -0.70 28.14 -72.38
N ALA A 316 -0.65 26.96 -71.76
CA ALA A 316 -0.97 26.80 -70.34
C ALA A 316 -0.03 27.60 -69.43
N GLY A 317 1.27 27.64 -69.77
CA GLY A 317 2.27 28.41 -69.03
C GLY A 317 2.08 29.93 -69.16
N ALA A 318 1.75 30.40 -70.36
CA ALA A 318 1.49 31.82 -70.60
C ALA A 318 0.18 32.30 -69.93
N LEU A 319 -0.85 31.45 -69.85
CA LEU A 319 -2.11 31.77 -69.15
C LEU A 319 -1.96 31.76 -67.63
N GLN A 320 -1.12 30.89 -67.06
CA GLN A 320 -0.88 30.84 -65.62
C GLN A 320 -0.21 32.12 -65.09
N ALA A 321 0.62 32.80 -65.91
CA ALA A 321 1.21 34.09 -65.56
C ALA A 321 0.18 35.24 -65.50
N LEU A 322 -1.00 35.08 -66.12
CA LEU A 322 -2.08 36.08 -66.16
C LEU A 322 -3.23 35.79 -65.18
N GLU A 323 -3.17 34.67 -64.46
CA GLU A 323 -4.25 34.21 -63.57
C GLU A 323 -4.46 35.16 -62.36
N ASP A 324 -3.38 35.74 -61.85
CA ASP A 324 -3.42 36.75 -60.79
C ASP A 324 -4.09 38.06 -61.24
N LEU A 325 -3.80 38.52 -62.46
CA LEU A 325 -4.43 39.71 -63.04
C LEU A 325 -5.91 39.45 -63.36
N ALA A 326 -6.27 38.25 -63.82
CA ALA A 326 -7.65 37.83 -64.08
C ALA A 326 -8.51 37.76 -62.81
N ALA A 327 -7.93 37.30 -61.70
CA ALA A 327 -8.60 37.29 -60.41
C ALA A 327 -8.83 38.72 -59.89
N ARG A 328 -7.83 39.61 -60.01
CA ARG A 328 -7.93 41.01 -59.60
C ARG A 328 -8.97 41.80 -60.38
N ASP A 329 -9.08 41.61 -61.70
CA ASP A 329 -10.13 42.23 -62.53
C ASP A 329 -11.55 41.79 -62.08
N ARG A 330 -11.73 40.49 -61.80
CA ARG A 330 -13.01 39.95 -61.31
C ARG A 330 -13.39 40.53 -59.95
N THR A 331 -12.43 40.64 -59.02
CA THR A 331 -12.65 41.28 -57.73
C THR A 331 -12.92 42.78 -57.88
N ALA A 332 -12.18 43.48 -58.75
CA ALA A 332 -12.41 44.90 -59.04
C ALA A 332 -13.82 45.16 -59.61
N ARG A 333 -14.33 44.32 -60.54
CA ARG A 333 -15.70 44.49 -61.08
C ARG A 333 -16.81 44.34 -60.03
N LEU A 334 -16.59 43.53 -58.99
CA LEU A 334 -17.57 43.29 -57.93
C LEU A 334 -17.46 44.31 -56.79
N ASP A 335 -16.25 44.72 -56.43
CA ASP A 335 -15.99 45.48 -55.20
C ASP A 335 -15.85 46.99 -55.45
N LEU A 336 -15.56 47.45 -56.68
CA LEU A 336 -15.30 48.88 -56.96
C LEU A 336 -16.47 49.80 -56.58
N GLY A 337 -17.71 49.42 -56.90
CA GLY A 337 -18.91 50.17 -56.51
C GLY A 337 -19.09 50.21 -54.99
N ARG A 338 -18.90 49.06 -54.32
CA ARG A 338 -18.98 48.96 -52.86
C ARG A 338 -17.92 49.82 -52.16
N ARG A 339 -16.70 49.92 -52.70
CA ARG A 339 -15.62 50.74 -52.12
C ARG A 339 -15.84 52.23 -52.35
N GLN A 340 -16.51 52.62 -53.44
CA GLN A 340 -16.96 54.00 -53.66
C GLN A 340 -18.07 54.40 -52.67
N ASP A 341 -19.03 53.50 -52.42
CA ASP A 341 -20.06 53.70 -51.40
C ASP A 341 -19.47 53.77 -49.98
N GLU A 342 -18.47 52.93 -49.69
CA GLU A 342 -17.74 52.92 -48.40
C GLU A 342 -16.97 54.22 -48.16
N GLN A 343 -16.37 54.81 -49.21
CA GLN A 343 -15.72 56.12 -49.13
C GLN A 343 -16.73 57.23 -48.79
N GLN A 344 -17.89 57.25 -49.46
CA GLN A 344 -18.93 58.27 -49.23
C GLN A 344 -19.60 58.11 -47.86
N ALA A 345 -19.83 56.87 -47.42
CA ALA A 345 -20.38 56.57 -46.10
C ALA A 345 -19.42 56.99 -44.97
N ALA A 346 -18.11 56.75 -45.14
CA ALA A 346 -17.10 57.18 -44.17
C ALA A 346 -17.04 58.72 -44.05
N GLU A 347 -17.16 59.46 -45.16
CA GLU A 347 -17.24 60.93 -45.12
C GLU A 347 -18.52 61.44 -44.45
N ALA A 348 -19.65 60.76 -44.60
CA ALA A 348 -20.88 61.09 -43.90
C ALA A 348 -20.76 60.84 -42.38
N ALA A 349 -20.13 59.73 -41.99
CA ALA A 349 -19.90 59.39 -40.59
C ALA A 349 -18.92 60.35 -39.89
N MET A 350 -17.85 60.80 -40.57
CA MET A 350 -16.96 61.84 -40.06
C MET A 350 -17.73 63.14 -39.75
N ARG A 351 -18.67 63.55 -40.62
CA ARG A 351 -19.51 64.74 -40.38
C ARG A 351 -20.40 64.58 -39.15
N GLN A 352 -20.91 63.36 -38.90
CA GLN A 352 -21.73 63.09 -37.72
C GLN A 352 -20.90 63.14 -36.43
N ALA A 353 -19.71 62.54 -36.42
CA ALA A 353 -18.81 62.57 -35.26
C ALA A 353 -18.32 64.00 -34.94
N ALA A 354 -18.14 64.86 -35.94
CA ALA A 354 -17.86 66.29 -35.74
C ALA A 354 -19.05 67.04 -35.09
N ARG A 355 -20.30 66.69 -35.42
CA ARG A 355 -21.50 67.24 -34.78
C ARG A 355 -21.61 66.84 -33.31
N ASP A 356 -21.27 65.60 -32.99
CA ASP A 356 -21.29 65.09 -31.60
C ASP A 356 -20.25 65.79 -30.71
N LEU A 357 -19.18 66.34 -31.31
CA LEU A 357 -18.22 67.23 -30.65
C LEU A 357 -18.68 68.70 -30.55
N GLY A 358 -19.85 69.05 -31.10
CA GLY A 358 -20.43 70.38 -31.04
C GLY A 358 -20.10 71.30 -32.22
N ILE A 359 -19.50 70.78 -33.30
CA ILE A 359 -19.17 71.57 -34.50
C ILE A 359 -20.33 71.50 -35.50
N VAL A 360 -20.93 72.65 -35.80
CA VAL A 360 -22.19 72.73 -36.60
C VAL A 360 -21.95 73.32 -38.00
N SER A 361 -20.74 73.80 -38.32
CA SER A 361 -20.46 74.43 -39.62
C SER A 361 -20.38 73.40 -40.76
N PRO A 362 -21.14 73.56 -41.87
CA PRO A 362 -21.11 72.66 -43.01
C PRO A 362 -19.86 72.78 -43.90
N ASP A 363 -19.09 73.87 -43.78
CA ASP A 363 -17.87 74.13 -44.54
C ASP A 363 -16.57 73.84 -43.75
N ALA A 364 -16.67 73.20 -42.57
CA ALA A 364 -15.50 72.83 -41.77
C ALA A 364 -14.71 71.69 -42.45
N ASP A 365 -13.38 71.84 -42.58
CA ASP A 365 -12.53 70.74 -43.04
C ASP A 365 -12.45 69.67 -41.95
N LEU A 366 -13.03 68.51 -42.22
CA LEU A 366 -13.08 67.40 -41.27
C LEU A 366 -11.69 66.82 -41.00
N GLN A 367 -10.71 67.08 -41.87
CA GLN A 367 -9.33 66.58 -41.72
C GLN A 367 -8.57 67.36 -40.63
N ASP A 368 -8.88 68.64 -40.43
CA ASP A 368 -8.24 69.48 -39.40
C ASP A 368 -8.68 69.11 -37.98
N LEU A 369 -9.77 68.34 -37.86
CA LEU A 369 -10.35 67.87 -36.59
C LEU A 369 -9.82 66.49 -36.17
N VAL A 370 -8.99 65.85 -36.99
CA VAL A 370 -8.46 64.51 -36.73
C VAL A 370 -7.18 64.61 -35.89
N LEU A 371 -7.29 64.28 -34.61
CA LEU A 371 -6.14 64.16 -33.72
C LEU A 371 -5.34 62.88 -33.97
N SER A 372 -4.04 62.90 -33.66
CA SER A 372 -3.17 61.72 -33.72
C SER A 372 -3.52 60.70 -32.62
N SER A 373 -3.10 59.44 -32.76
CA SER A 373 -3.20 58.43 -31.67
C SER A 373 -2.52 58.91 -30.40
N ALA A 374 -1.37 59.57 -30.54
CA ALA A 374 -0.58 60.03 -29.41
C ALA A 374 -1.37 61.07 -28.60
N ASN A 375 -1.98 62.03 -29.27
CA ASN A 375 -2.75 63.09 -28.61
C ASN A 375 -4.04 62.56 -27.95
N ILE A 376 -4.72 61.58 -28.57
CA ILE A 376 -5.90 60.93 -27.96
C ILE A 376 -5.50 60.09 -26.74
N ALA A 377 -4.37 59.37 -26.80
CA ALA A 377 -3.86 58.58 -25.68
C ALA A 377 -3.39 59.46 -24.52
N GLU A 378 -2.79 60.62 -24.82
CA GLU A 378 -2.40 61.61 -23.82
C GLU A 378 -3.62 62.18 -23.08
N LEU A 379 -4.69 62.53 -23.82
CA LEU A 379 -5.98 62.91 -23.23
C LEU A 379 -6.58 61.79 -22.36
N GLU A 380 -6.54 60.55 -22.82
CA GLU A 380 -7.07 59.42 -22.03
C GLU A 380 -6.27 59.20 -20.73
N THR A 381 -4.94 59.28 -20.79
CA THR A 381 -4.07 59.11 -19.63
C THR A 381 -4.36 60.15 -18.55
N VAL A 382 -4.48 61.44 -18.95
CA VAL A 382 -4.78 62.52 -18.00
C VAL A 382 -6.21 62.40 -17.45
N ARG A 383 -7.18 61.97 -18.28
CA ARG A 383 -8.56 61.70 -17.85
C ARG A 383 -8.65 60.55 -16.84
N GLU A 384 -7.93 59.46 -17.06
CA GLU A 384 -7.88 58.32 -16.14
C GLU A 384 -7.18 58.70 -14.82
N THR A 385 -6.10 59.46 -14.90
CA THR A 385 -5.39 59.98 -13.72
C THR A 385 -6.33 60.79 -12.81
N LEU A 386 -7.14 61.67 -13.41
CA LEU A 386 -8.13 62.45 -12.66
C LEU A 386 -9.27 61.59 -12.06
N ARG A 387 -9.77 60.59 -12.79
CA ARG A 387 -10.77 59.66 -12.27
C ARG A 387 -10.23 58.83 -11.11
N ALA A 388 -9.00 58.34 -11.23
CA ALA A 388 -8.34 57.56 -10.19
C ALA A 388 -8.08 58.40 -8.94
N ALA A 389 -7.57 59.62 -9.09
CA ALA A 389 -7.37 60.54 -7.97
C ALA A 389 -8.69 60.90 -7.27
N SER A 390 -9.77 61.12 -8.04
CA SER A 390 -11.11 61.38 -7.48
C SER A 390 -11.67 60.19 -6.70
N ALA A 391 -11.58 58.97 -7.25
CA ALA A 391 -12.05 57.76 -6.58
C ALA A 391 -11.24 57.44 -5.31
N THR A 392 -9.92 57.68 -5.34
CA THR A 392 -9.04 57.46 -4.19
C THR A 392 -9.39 58.42 -3.04
N ALA A 393 -9.64 59.71 -3.35
CA ALA A 393 -10.07 60.68 -2.34
C ALA A 393 -11.43 60.29 -1.71
N GLU A 394 -12.40 59.82 -2.51
CA GLU A 394 -13.70 59.36 -1.99
C GLU A 394 -13.60 58.07 -1.16
N ALA A 395 -12.72 57.15 -1.53
CA ALA A 395 -12.52 55.90 -0.80
C ALA A 395 -11.89 56.14 0.57
N GLU A 396 -10.80 56.93 0.64
CA GLU A 396 -10.15 57.26 1.91
C GLU A 396 -11.09 58.07 2.83
N ALA A 397 -12.01 58.88 2.28
CA ALA A 397 -13.02 59.59 3.07
C ALA A 397 -13.99 58.63 3.80
N ARG A 398 -14.38 57.53 3.16
CA ARG A 398 -15.26 56.51 3.75
C ARG A 398 -14.54 55.70 4.82
N GLU A 399 -13.30 55.29 4.55
CA GLU A 399 -12.47 54.53 5.50
C GLU A 399 -12.19 55.32 6.79
N VAL A 400 -11.98 56.63 6.70
CA VAL A 400 -11.85 57.51 7.87
C VAL A 400 -13.14 57.51 8.69
N ALA A 401 -14.31 57.60 8.06
CA ALA A 401 -15.59 57.58 8.77
C ALA A 401 -15.86 56.25 9.50
N ASP A 402 -15.54 55.12 8.87
CA ASP A 402 -15.70 53.77 9.44
C ASP A 402 -14.78 53.56 10.67
N LEU A 403 -13.53 54.03 10.58
CA LEU A 403 -12.58 53.93 11.69
C LEU A 403 -12.96 54.82 12.88
N GLN A 404 -13.57 55.98 12.64
CA GLN A 404 -14.12 56.84 13.71
C GLN A 404 -15.23 56.14 14.50
N GLU A 405 -16.11 55.40 13.82
CA GLU A 405 -17.17 54.62 14.48
C GLU A 405 -16.60 53.48 15.34
N ARG A 406 -15.59 52.76 14.82
CA ARG A 406 -14.91 51.66 15.52
C ARG A 406 -14.17 52.11 16.78
N VAL A 407 -13.54 53.28 16.77
CA VAL A 407 -12.90 53.87 17.97
C VAL A 407 -13.93 54.16 19.07
N SER A 408 -15.14 54.60 18.69
CA SER A 408 -16.21 54.87 19.65
C SER A 408 -16.72 53.59 20.33
N ALA A 409 -16.93 52.52 19.56
CA ALA A 409 -17.43 51.23 20.06
C ALA A 409 -16.42 50.55 21.00
N ALA A 410 -15.13 50.54 20.64
CA ALA A 410 -14.07 49.99 21.48
C ALA A 410 -13.90 50.75 22.82
N SER A 411 -14.22 52.05 22.84
CA SER A 411 -14.15 52.87 24.05
C SER A 411 -15.28 52.58 25.05
N GLN A 412 -16.48 52.22 24.56
CA GLN A 412 -17.61 51.82 25.41
C GLN A 412 -17.38 50.46 26.07
N ALA A 413 -16.88 49.46 25.33
CA ALA A 413 -16.61 48.12 25.87
C ALA A 413 -15.61 48.09 27.04
N LEU A 414 -14.75 49.11 27.14
CA LEU A 414 -13.76 49.27 28.22
C LEU A 414 -14.38 49.84 29.50
N GLN A 415 -15.48 50.59 29.41
CA GLN A 415 -16.18 51.18 30.55
C GLN A 415 -17.08 50.17 31.28
N ASP A 416 -17.61 49.18 30.57
CA ASP A 416 -18.53 48.18 31.14
C ASP A 416 -17.85 47.09 32.00
N GLY A 417 -16.51 47.05 32.05
CA GLY A 417 -15.72 45.94 32.60
C GLY A 417 -15.07 46.13 33.99
N GLN A 418 -15.55 47.00 34.88
CA GLN A 418 -14.94 47.19 36.21
C GLN A 418 -15.55 46.30 37.32
N PRO A 419 -14.71 45.62 38.12
CA PRO A 419 -15.01 45.39 39.53
C PRO A 419 -14.00 46.04 40.49
N VAL A 420 -14.54 46.29 41.68
CA VAL A 420 -14.00 46.93 42.89
C VAL A 420 -13.44 45.85 43.84
N ALA A 421 -12.34 46.18 44.55
CA ALA A 421 -11.75 45.55 45.76
C ALA A 421 -10.43 44.74 45.63
N ASP A 422 -9.61 44.86 46.70
CA ASP A 422 -8.22 44.42 46.91
C ASP A 422 -7.96 42.89 46.79
N PRO A 423 -6.72 42.46 46.48
CA PRO A 423 -6.38 41.07 46.19
C PRO A 423 -6.26 40.20 47.45
N ALA A 424 -7.14 39.20 47.57
CA ALA A 424 -6.91 38.02 48.39
C ALA A 424 -5.84 37.11 47.73
N PRO A 425 -5.13 36.25 48.49
CA PRO A 425 -4.13 35.33 47.92
C PRO A 425 -4.74 34.44 46.83
N LEU A 426 -4.11 34.41 45.66
CA LEU A 426 -4.59 33.73 44.46
C LEU A 426 -4.55 32.21 44.67
N VAL A 427 -5.68 31.55 44.41
CA VAL A 427 -5.81 30.08 44.49
C VAL A 427 -4.78 29.37 43.61
N GLY A 428 -4.33 30.02 42.52
CA GLY A 428 -3.29 29.53 41.61
C GLY A 428 -1.93 29.30 42.29
N ASP A 429 -1.53 30.14 43.25
CA ASP A 429 -0.21 30.03 43.90
C ASP A 429 -0.13 28.79 44.82
N ILE A 430 -1.24 28.46 45.48
CA ILE A 430 -1.36 27.27 46.33
C ILE A 430 -1.30 25.99 45.47
N LEU A 431 -1.93 25.99 44.29
CA LEU A 431 -1.88 24.85 43.37
C LEU A 431 -0.47 24.60 42.82
N LEU A 432 0.28 25.66 42.53
CA LEU A 432 1.67 25.59 42.06
C LEU A 432 2.64 25.09 43.14
N CYS A 433 2.52 25.59 44.38
CA CYS A 433 3.43 25.21 45.48
C CYS A 433 3.46 23.71 45.78
N PHE A 434 2.33 23.03 45.59
CA PHE A 434 2.21 21.58 45.87
C PHE A 434 2.38 20.70 44.65
N ASP A 435 2.55 21.28 43.46
CA ASP A 435 2.49 20.59 42.18
C ASP A 435 1.21 19.73 42.08
N ALA A 436 0.07 20.42 42.22
CA ALA A 436 -1.24 19.77 42.28
C ALA A 436 -1.56 18.92 41.04
N GLU A 437 -0.94 19.22 39.89
CA GLU A 437 -1.12 18.49 38.64
C GLU A 437 -0.47 17.10 38.67
N SER A 438 0.73 16.97 39.24
CA SER A 438 1.38 15.65 39.40
C SER A 438 0.87 14.88 40.62
N LEU A 439 0.51 15.61 41.69
CA LEU A 439 0.15 15.02 42.97
C LEU A 439 -1.24 14.35 42.94
N ALA A 440 -2.20 14.90 42.19
CA ALA A 440 -3.57 14.35 42.16
C ALA A 440 -3.66 12.95 41.50
N PRO A 441 -3.07 12.71 40.30
CA PRO A 441 -3.02 11.37 39.71
C PRO A 441 -2.21 10.38 40.56
N ALA A 442 -1.09 10.83 41.15
CA ALA A 442 -0.27 9.99 42.03
C ALA A 442 -1.04 9.56 43.29
N HIS A 443 -1.83 10.47 43.87
CA HIS A 443 -2.68 10.19 45.03
C HIS A 443 -3.81 9.20 44.71
N ALA A 444 -4.50 9.37 43.57
CA ALA A 444 -5.54 8.45 43.13
C ALA A 444 -4.98 7.03 42.88
N THR A 445 -3.82 6.95 42.21
CA THR A 445 -3.12 5.69 41.93
C THR A 445 -2.69 4.99 43.22
N ALA A 446 -2.15 5.73 44.18
CA ALA A 446 -1.78 5.22 45.50
C ALA A 446 -2.98 4.60 46.25
N LEU A 447 -4.11 5.29 46.29
CA LEU A 447 -5.32 4.79 46.97
C LEU A 447 -5.86 3.52 46.29
N GLN A 448 -5.89 3.48 44.95
CA GLN A 448 -6.35 2.32 44.22
C GLN A 448 -5.44 1.11 44.41
N ALA A 449 -4.12 1.30 44.40
CA ALA A 449 -3.15 0.23 44.62
C ALA A 449 -3.27 -0.37 46.03
N ILE A 450 -3.40 0.49 47.05
CA ILE A 450 -3.59 0.05 48.44
C ILE A 450 -4.92 -0.69 48.62
N GLU A 451 -6.03 -0.16 48.06
CA GLU A 451 -7.34 -0.80 48.20
C GLU A 451 -7.39 -2.15 47.49
N THR A 452 -6.76 -2.27 46.31
CA THR A 452 -6.66 -3.54 45.59
C THR A 452 -5.86 -4.57 46.38
N ALA A 453 -4.69 -4.18 46.92
CA ALA A 453 -3.89 -5.06 47.76
C ALA A 453 -4.63 -5.45 49.05
N LYS A 454 -5.44 -4.55 49.61
CA LYS A 454 -6.24 -4.79 50.82
C LYS A 454 -7.37 -5.78 50.58
N ILE A 455 -8.12 -5.62 49.49
CA ILE A 455 -9.16 -6.57 49.09
C ILE A 455 -8.56 -7.94 48.84
N LYS A 456 -7.40 -8.02 48.17
CA LYS A 456 -6.71 -9.28 47.90
C LYS A 456 -6.27 -9.97 49.19
N ALA A 457 -5.57 -9.26 50.08
CA ALA A 457 -5.16 -9.78 51.38
C ALA A 457 -6.36 -10.22 52.24
N GLY A 458 -7.48 -9.47 52.23
CA GLY A 458 -8.70 -9.83 52.93
C GLY A 458 -9.38 -11.10 52.41
N ARG A 459 -9.40 -11.31 51.09
CA ARG A 459 -9.89 -12.55 50.47
C ARG A 459 -9.02 -13.74 50.83
N SER A 460 -7.70 -13.60 50.72
CA SER A 460 -6.75 -14.67 51.05
C SER A 460 -6.81 -15.03 52.55
N LEU A 461 -7.00 -14.05 53.44
CA LEU A 461 -7.24 -14.29 54.87
C LEU A 461 -8.57 -15.02 55.12
N SER A 462 -9.64 -14.63 54.42
CA SER A 462 -10.95 -15.29 54.54
C SER A 462 -10.91 -16.76 54.09
N ALA A 463 -10.07 -17.08 53.09
CA ALA A 463 -9.88 -18.44 52.59
C ALA A 463 -9.22 -19.39 53.61
N LEU A 464 -8.62 -18.87 54.69
CA LEU A 464 -8.13 -19.69 55.80
C LEU A 464 -9.24 -20.22 56.70
N SER A 465 -10.47 -19.72 56.55
CA SER A 465 -11.58 -20.11 57.42
C SER A 465 -11.98 -21.56 57.15
N PHE A 466 -11.99 -22.37 58.20
CA PHE A 466 -12.33 -23.80 58.11
C PHE A 466 -13.22 -24.22 59.27
N ALA A 467 -14.30 -24.95 58.98
CA ALA A 467 -15.24 -25.51 59.95
C ALA A 467 -15.74 -24.51 61.03
N GLY A 468 -15.97 -23.25 60.65
CA GLY A 468 -16.49 -22.20 61.54
C GLY A 468 -15.43 -21.38 62.29
N ALA A 469 -14.14 -21.71 62.16
CA ALA A 469 -13.05 -20.84 62.62
C ALA A 469 -12.76 -19.78 61.54
N SER A 470 -12.77 -18.50 61.93
CA SER A 470 -12.39 -17.37 61.08
C SER A 470 -11.22 -16.61 61.68
N PHE A 471 -10.46 -15.92 60.84
CA PHE A 471 -9.24 -15.23 61.24
C PHE A 471 -9.34 -13.73 60.96
N ASP A 472 -9.23 -12.91 62.00
CA ASP A 472 -9.18 -11.44 61.87
C ASP A 472 -7.78 -10.94 61.49
N SER A 473 -6.76 -11.77 61.72
CA SER A 473 -5.37 -11.51 61.33
C SER A 473 -4.66 -12.83 61.01
N LEU A 474 -3.59 -12.76 60.23
CA LEU A 474 -2.85 -13.95 59.79
C LEU A 474 -2.26 -14.71 61.00
N PRO A 475 -2.68 -15.97 61.26
CA PRO A 475 -2.13 -16.77 62.36
C PRO A 475 -0.68 -17.20 62.06
N ALA A 476 0.10 -17.57 63.08
CA ALA A 476 1.44 -18.13 62.85
C ALA A 476 1.33 -19.63 62.49
N CYS A 477 1.79 -20.03 61.30
CA CYS A 477 1.73 -21.43 60.89
C CYS A 477 2.85 -22.24 61.57
N PRO A 478 2.52 -23.33 62.29
CA PRO A 478 3.46 -24.11 63.08
C PRO A 478 4.31 -25.10 62.26
N CYS A 479 3.98 -25.29 60.98
CA CYS A 479 4.71 -26.17 60.08
C CYS A 479 4.96 -25.51 58.73
N SER A 480 6.03 -25.91 58.04
CA SER A 480 6.30 -25.47 56.68
C SER A 480 5.51 -26.28 55.65
N ARG A 481 5.28 -25.72 54.46
CA ARG A 481 4.64 -26.44 53.35
C ARG A 481 5.30 -27.78 53.01
N PRO A 482 6.65 -27.90 52.92
CA PRO A 482 7.30 -29.20 52.68
C PRO A 482 6.97 -30.24 53.75
N GLN A 483 6.84 -29.83 55.01
CA GLN A 483 6.46 -30.73 56.11
C GLN A 483 5.01 -31.20 55.99
N ALA A 484 4.09 -30.32 55.61
CA ALA A 484 2.69 -30.68 55.36
C ALA A 484 2.54 -31.62 54.13
N VAL A 485 3.34 -31.41 53.07
CA VAL A 485 3.39 -32.32 51.91
C VAL A 485 3.85 -33.70 52.34
N LEU A 486 4.94 -33.78 53.10
CA LEU A 486 5.47 -35.04 53.60
C LEU A 486 4.44 -35.82 54.44
N TRP A 487 3.71 -35.14 55.32
CA TRP A 487 2.65 -35.77 56.11
C TRP A 487 1.52 -36.30 55.23
N SER A 488 1.07 -35.53 54.24
CA SER A 488 0.02 -35.94 53.31
C SER A 488 0.42 -37.15 52.46
N GLU A 489 1.59 -37.10 51.81
CA GLU A 489 2.09 -38.18 50.96
C GLU A 489 2.33 -39.47 51.74
N ARG A 490 2.95 -39.36 52.93
CA ARG A 490 3.23 -40.52 53.77
C ARG A 490 1.94 -41.15 54.29
N HIS A 491 0.94 -40.35 54.65
CA HIS A 491 -0.37 -40.85 55.05
C HIS A 491 -1.06 -41.60 53.91
N GLN A 492 -1.06 -41.05 52.69
CA GLN A 492 -1.62 -41.72 51.52
C GLN A 492 -0.89 -43.02 51.15
N GLU A 493 0.44 -43.06 51.29
CA GLU A 493 1.24 -44.27 51.08
C GLU A 493 0.88 -45.37 52.09
N VAL A 494 0.87 -45.04 53.38
CA VAL A 494 0.54 -45.98 54.46
C VAL A 494 -0.92 -46.46 54.34
N GLN A 495 -1.86 -45.58 53.96
CA GLN A 495 -3.25 -45.98 53.71
C GLN A 495 -3.40 -46.94 52.52
N ARG A 496 -2.64 -46.76 51.44
CA ARG A 496 -2.61 -47.69 50.31
C ARG A 496 -2.03 -49.06 50.71
N GLU A 497 -0.92 -49.06 51.44
CA GLU A 497 -0.34 -50.30 51.99
C GLU A 497 -1.31 -51.02 52.93
N LEU A 498 -2.03 -50.27 53.77
CA LEU A 498 -3.01 -50.81 54.71
C LEU A 498 -4.14 -51.54 53.97
N ARG A 499 -4.75 -50.91 52.96
CA ARG A 499 -5.82 -51.52 52.15
C ARG A 499 -5.34 -52.78 51.44
N ALA A 500 -4.18 -52.72 50.78
CA ALA A 500 -3.61 -53.88 50.09
C ALA A 500 -3.28 -55.04 51.05
N THR A 501 -2.86 -54.74 52.29
CA THR A 501 -2.58 -55.76 53.30
C THR A 501 -3.88 -56.35 53.87
N GLN A 502 -4.95 -55.54 54.01
CA GLN A 502 -6.29 -56.01 54.39
C GLN A 502 -6.85 -57.00 53.36
N GLU A 503 -6.80 -56.65 52.07
CA GLU A 503 -7.25 -57.55 50.99
C GLU A 503 -6.48 -58.89 51.01
N LYS A 504 -5.17 -58.86 51.23
CA LYS A 504 -4.34 -60.08 51.36
C LYS A 504 -4.75 -60.92 52.57
N ARG A 505 -5.00 -60.29 53.72
CA ARG A 505 -5.49 -60.98 54.92
C ARG A 505 -6.82 -61.67 54.61
N ASP A 506 -7.76 -60.96 54.00
CA ASP A 506 -9.10 -61.45 53.71
C ASP A 506 -9.04 -62.64 52.75
N ALA A 507 -8.25 -62.56 51.68
CA ALA A 507 -8.02 -63.69 50.77
C ALA A 507 -7.39 -64.91 51.48
N HIS A 508 -6.45 -64.70 52.41
CA HIS A 508 -5.87 -65.80 53.19
C HIS A 508 -6.86 -66.40 54.20
N GLN A 509 -7.78 -65.59 54.75
CA GLN A 509 -8.85 -66.08 55.63
C GLN A 509 -9.88 -66.89 54.83
N GLU A 510 -10.30 -66.41 53.67
CA GLU A 510 -11.21 -67.12 52.78
C GLU A 510 -10.62 -68.47 52.32
N ASP A 511 -9.34 -68.52 51.94
CA ASP A 511 -8.68 -69.79 51.60
C ASP A 511 -8.64 -70.73 52.81
N ALA A 512 -8.27 -70.24 54.00
CA ALA A 512 -8.29 -71.04 55.21
C ALA A 512 -9.69 -71.60 55.54
N GLU A 513 -10.75 -70.80 55.38
CA GLU A 513 -12.14 -71.24 55.58
C GLU A 513 -12.59 -72.25 54.53
N ALA A 514 -12.20 -72.07 53.26
CA ALA A 514 -12.49 -73.00 52.18
C ALA A 514 -11.79 -74.35 52.41
N ARG A 515 -10.51 -74.35 52.84
CA ARG A 515 -9.78 -75.59 53.19
C ARG A 515 -10.38 -76.26 54.42
N ALA A 516 -10.78 -75.50 55.43
CA ALA A 516 -11.48 -76.04 56.60
C ALA A 516 -12.82 -76.69 56.22
N ALA A 517 -13.57 -76.09 55.30
CA ALA A 517 -14.81 -76.66 54.78
C ALA A 517 -14.55 -77.95 53.96
N GLN A 518 -13.54 -77.97 53.09
CA GLN A 518 -13.11 -79.17 52.36
C GLN A 518 -12.72 -80.30 53.31
N ALA A 519 -11.97 -79.99 54.37
CA ALA A 519 -11.59 -80.97 55.40
C ALA A 519 -12.81 -81.53 56.14
N ARG A 520 -13.82 -80.69 56.44
CA ARG A 520 -15.08 -81.14 57.08
C ARG A 520 -15.86 -82.10 56.18
N VAL A 521 -16.08 -81.74 54.91
CA VAL A 521 -16.79 -82.60 53.94
C VAL A 521 -16.10 -83.96 53.82
N LEU A 522 -14.77 -83.98 53.68
CA LEU A 522 -14.01 -85.23 53.56
C LEU A 522 -14.09 -86.09 54.83
N THR A 523 -14.19 -85.46 56.01
CA THR A 523 -14.34 -86.17 57.29
C THR A 523 -15.76 -86.76 57.44
N GLU A 524 -16.80 -86.01 57.08
CA GLU A 524 -18.21 -86.40 57.21
C GLU A 524 -18.63 -87.45 56.17
N ASP A 525 -18.28 -87.28 54.90
CA ASP A 525 -18.70 -88.18 53.81
C ASP A 525 -18.03 -89.56 53.88
N ALA A 526 -16.73 -89.61 54.20
CA ALA A 526 -15.98 -90.85 54.20
C ALA A 526 -15.89 -91.52 55.59
N LYS A 527 -16.51 -90.95 56.65
CA LYS A 527 -16.39 -91.41 58.05
C LYS A 527 -14.94 -91.74 58.43
N VAL A 528 -14.00 -90.89 58.01
CA VAL A 528 -12.57 -91.14 58.18
C VAL A 528 -12.21 -90.97 59.66
N VAL A 529 -11.64 -92.02 60.26
CA VAL A 529 -11.13 -91.92 61.63
C VAL A 529 -9.90 -91.02 61.65
N SER A 530 -10.08 -89.80 62.17
CA SER A 530 -9.03 -88.79 62.26
C SER A 530 -7.85 -89.24 63.13
N ASP A 531 -6.69 -88.59 63.00
CA ASP A 531 -5.51 -88.85 63.84
C ASP A 531 -5.80 -88.70 65.33
N SER A 532 -6.56 -87.67 65.73
CA SER A 532 -6.96 -87.45 67.11
C SER A 532 -7.89 -88.54 67.63
N GLU A 533 -8.86 -88.97 66.83
CA GLU A 533 -9.82 -90.02 67.24
C GLU A 533 -9.14 -91.38 67.38
N ALA A 534 -8.18 -91.70 66.49
CA ALA A 534 -7.38 -92.91 66.61
C ALA A 534 -6.48 -92.89 67.86
N GLU A 535 -5.86 -91.74 68.17
CA GLU A 535 -5.08 -91.55 69.39
C GLU A 535 -5.94 -91.68 70.66
N GLU A 536 -7.14 -91.10 70.67
CA GLU A 536 -8.09 -91.25 71.78
C GLU A 536 -8.53 -92.70 71.98
N LEU A 537 -8.87 -93.41 70.91
CA LEU A 537 -9.22 -94.84 70.96
C LEU A 537 -8.04 -95.68 71.45
N ARG A 538 -6.83 -95.36 71.03
CA ARG A 538 -5.59 -96.02 71.49
C ARG A 538 -5.35 -95.77 72.98
N ALA A 539 -5.41 -94.51 73.41
CA ALA A 539 -5.25 -94.13 74.81
C ALA A 539 -6.31 -94.80 75.70
N ARG A 540 -7.56 -94.88 75.21
CA ARG A 540 -8.67 -95.55 75.90
C ARG A 540 -8.42 -97.06 76.00
N ARG A 541 -7.97 -97.71 74.93
CA ARG A 541 -7.56 -99.12 74.95
C ARG A 541 -6.43 -99.36 75.96
N ASP A 542 -5.37 -98.55 75.91
CA ASP A 542 -4.20 -98.70 76.77
C ASP A 542 -4.54 -98.44 78.25
N THR A 543 -5.46 -97.52 78.53
CA THR A 543 -6.03 -97.30 79.87
C THR A 543 -6.80 -98.52 80.36
N ARG A 544 -7.70 -99.08 79.54
CA ARG A 544 -8.45 -100.30 79.89
C ARG A 544 -7.55 -101.52 80.04
N TRP A 545 -6.46 -101.59 79.29
CA TRP A 545 -5.44 -102.62 79.44
C TRP A 545 -4.74 -102.53 80.79
N ALA A 546 -4.33 -101.33 81.19
CA ALA A 546 -3.72 -101.10 82.51
C ALA A 546 -4.70 -101.44 83.65
N GLU A 547 -5.98 -101.06 83.53
CA GLU A 547 -7.04 -101.44 84.48
C GLU A 547 -7.19 -102.97 84.58
N HIS A 548 -7.14 -103.69 83.46
CA HIS A 548 -7.22 -105.15 83.46
C HIS A 548 -5.97 -105.82 84.04
N LEU A 549 -4.76 -105.36 83.70
CA LEU A 549 -3.51 -105.89 84.28
C LEU A 549 -3.48 -105.75 85.81
N ALA A 550 -4.09 -104.69 86.35
CA ALA A 550 -4.16 -104.47 87.79
C ALA A 550 -5.20 -105.38 88.50
N ALA A 551 -6.34 -105.67 87.87
CA ALA A 551 -7.46 -106.37 88.51
C ALA A 551 -7.61 -107.86 88.12
N LEU A 552 -7.23 -108.22 86.88
CA LEU A 552 -7.28 -109.56 86.28
C LEU A 552 -8.67 -110.25 86.38
N THR A 553 -9.75 -109.48 86.25
CA THR A 553 -11.14 -109.99 86.35
C THR A 553 -11.81 -110.13 84.98
N PRO A 554 -12.86 -110.98 84.86
CA PRO A 554 -13.64 -111.10 83.63
C PRO A 554 -14.32 -109.79 83.18
N SER A 555 -14.74 -108.94 84.12
CA SER A 555 -15.37 -107.65 83.81
C SER A 555 -14.39 -106.65 83.21
N THR A 556 -13.18 -106.57 83.75
CA THR A 556 -12.11 -105.70 83.21
C THR A 556 -11.57 -106.23 81.89
N ALA A 557 -11.49 -107.55 81.71
CA ALA A 557 -11.13 -108.18 80.44
C ALA A 557 -12.11 -107.81 79.31
N SER A 558 -13.42 -107.84 79.60
CA SER A 558 -14.46 -107.45 78.64
C SER A 558 -14.34 -105.96 78.25
N GLY A 559 -14.14 -105.08 79.23
CA GLY A 559 -13.95 -103.64 78.98
C GLY A 559 -12.71 -103.33 78.12
N PHE A 560 -11.59 -104.03 78.36
CA PHE A 560 -10.41 -103.93 77.49
C PHE A 560 -10.69 -104.51 76.10
N HIS A 561 -11.30 -105.69 76.00
CA HIS A 561 -11.61 -106.34 74.72
C HIS A 561 -12.46 -105.45 73.82
N THR A 562 -13.49 -104.80 74.36
CA THR A 562 -14.31 -103.83 73.60
C THR A 562 -13.49 -102.63 73.14
N ALA A 563 -12.64 -102.05 74.00
CA ALA A 563 -11.81 -100.90 73.62
C ALA A 563 -10.74 -101.28 72.57
N MET A 564 -10.19 -102.50 72.66
CA MET A 564 -9.26 -103.05 71.67
C MET A 564 -9.95 -103.26 70.32
N GLN A 565 -11.12 -103.90 70.30
CA GLN A 565 -11.90 -104.09 69.07
C GLN A 565 -12.26 -102.77 68.39
N LEU A 566 -12.65 -101.74 69.16
CA LEU A 566 -12.94 -100.42 68.63
C LEU A 566 -11.69 -99.76 68.02
N HIS A 567 -10.55 -99.83 68.70
CA HIS A 567 -9.28 -99.32 68.18
C HIS A 567 -8.83 -100.08 66.92
N ASP A 568 -8.91 -101.41 66.91
CA ASP A 568 -8.45 -102.23 65.79
C ASP A 568 -9.35 -102.05 64.56
N THR A 569 -10.67 -101.96 64.76
CA THR A 569 -11.63 -101.60 63.69
C THR A 569 -11.33 -100.22 63.11
N ALA A 570 -10.99 -99.26 63.97
CA ALA A 570 -10.59 -97.92 63.54
C ALA A 570 -9.24 -97.92 62.80
N ALA A 571 -8.27 -98.74 63.23
CA ALA A 571 -6.98 -98.89 62.57
C ALA A 571 -7.11 -99.54 61.17
N ASP A 572 -7.94 -100.57 61.04
CA ASP A 572 -8.24 -101.22 59.76
C ASP A 572 -9.00 -100.28 58.81
N ALA A 573 -9.95 -99.50 59.33
CA ALA A 573 -10.64 -98.47 58.55
C ALA A 573 -9.65 -97.41 58.02
N ARG A 574 -8.69 -96.97 58.85
CA ARG A 574 -7.64 -96.03 58.45
C ARG A 574 -6.67 -96.58 57.39
N LEU A 575 -6.35 -97.88 57.45
CA LEU A 575 -5.55 -98.53 56.41
C LEU A 575 -6.31 -98.60 55.08
N THR A 576 -7.61 -98.85 55.14
CA THR A 576 -8.48 -98.91 53.95
C THR A 576 -8.65 -97.52 53.32
N GLN A 577 -8.74 -96.47 54.14
CA GLN A 577 -8.97 -95.07 53.75
C GLN A 577 -7.69 -94.22 53.74
N TYR A 578 -6.53 -94.83 53.50
CA TYR A 578 -5.24 -94.13 53.64
C TYR A 578 -5.09 -92.94 52.68
N ARG A 579 -5.74 -92.97 51.51
CA ARG A 579 -5.68 -91.89 50.51
C ARG A 579 -6.45 -90.67 50.97
N GLU A 580 -7.67 -90.88 51.46
CA GLU A 580 -8.53 -89.85 52.02
C GLU A 580 -7.90 -89.23 53.27
N LEU A 581 -7.22 -90.04 54.09
CA LEU A 581 -6.50 -89.58 55.29
C LEU A 581 -5.25 -88.77 54.94
N ALA A 582 -4.49 -89.18 53.90
CA ALA A 582 -3.38 -88.39 53.38
C ALA A 582 -3.85 -87.04 52.80
N GLN A 583 -4.94 -87.06 52.02
CA GLN A 583 -5.55 -85.85 51.47
C GLN A 583 -6.08 -84.93 52.58
N LEU A 584 -6.69 -85.47 53.65
CA LEU A 584 -7.13 -84.70 54.80
C LEU A 584 -5.96 -84.00 55.51
N ARG A 585 -4.80 -84.67 55.64
CA ARG A 585 -3.59 -84.08 56.23
C ARG A 585 -3.04 -82.95 55.37
N GLU A 586 -2.99 -83.14 54.06
CA GLU A 586 -2.55 -82.10 53.12
C GLU A 586 -3.45 -80.87 53.18
N ILE A 587 -4.78 -81.07 53.19
CA ILE A 587 -5.76 -79.97 53.33
C ILE A 587 -5.61 -79.25 54.68
N ARG A 588 -5.46 -80.00 55.79
CA ARG A 588 -5.27 -79.40 57.12
C ARG A 588 -3.94 -78.65 57.25
N GLN A 589 -2.88 -79.12 56.60
CA GLN A 589 -1.61 -78.40 56.54
C GLN A 589 -1.77 -77.10 55.75
N ALA A 590 -2.40 -77.14 54.57
CA ALA A 590 -2.69 -75.96 53.77
C ALA A 590 -3.59 -74.95 54.51
N GLU A 591 -4.60 -75.41 55.24
CA GLU A 591 -5.43 -74.58 56.13
C GLU A 591 -4.59 -73.86 57.19
N ALA A 592 -3.69 -74.59 57.87
CA ALA A 592 -2.82 -74.02 58.90
C ALA A 592 -1.84 -72.98 58.33
N GLU A 593 -1.27 -73.26 57.15
CA GLU A 593 -0.40 -72.31 56.44
C GLU A 593 -1.15 -71.03 56.03
N ALA A 594 -2.37 -71.16 55.50
CA ALA A 594 -3.23 -70.02 55.15
C ALA A 594 -3.60 -69.18 56.38
N ARG A 595 -3.95 -69.82 57.51
CA ARG A 595 -4.22 -69.12 58.78
C ARG A 595 -3.00 -68.38 59.31
N ALA A 596 -1.81 -68.97 59.23
CA ALA A 596 -0.58 -68.32 59.66
C ALA A 596 -0.26 -67.07 58.82
N ARG A 597 -0.46 -67.13 57.50
CA ARG A 597 -0.31 -65.97 56.59
C ARG A 597 -1.32 -64.87 56.90
N ALA A 598 -2.59 -65.24 57.16
CA ALA A 598 -3.61 -64.28 57.58
C ALA A 598 -3.24 -63.59 58.91
N ALA A 599 -2.75 -64.33 59.91
CA ALA A 599 -2.31 -63.77 61.18
C ALA A 599 -1.13 -62.81 61.03
N GLN A 600 -0.16 -63.16 60.17
CA GLN A 600 0.98 -62.28 59.87
C GLN A 600 0.53 -60.98 59.18
N ALA A 601 -0.39 -61.07 58.21
CA ALA A 601 -0.98 -59.90 57.57
C ALA A 601 -1.74 -59.02 58.59
N GLN A 602 -2.44 -59.64 59.55
CA GLN A 602 -3.15 -58.92 60.62
C GLN A 602 -2.20 -58.12 61.54
N VAL A 603 -1.03 -58.67 61.90
CA VAL A 603 -0.02 -57.92 62.67
C VAL A 603 0.50 -56.70 61.89
N ARG A 604 0.74 -56.87 60.58
CA ARG A 604 1.18 -55.76 59.72
C ARG A 604 0.10 -54.68 59.58
N ILE A 605 -1.17 -55.07 59.47
CA ILE A 605 -2.32 -54.14 59.46
C ILE A 605 -2.34 -53.28 60.72
N THR A 606 -2.15 -53.87 61.91
CA THR A 606 -2.10 -53.12 63.17
C THR A 606 -0.97 -52.08 63.15
N GLY A 607 0.25 -52.45 62.75
CA GLY A 607 1.37 -51.51 62.69
C GLY A 607 1.20 -50.38 61.64
N LEU A 608 0.55 -50.67 60.50
CA LEU A 608 0.21 -49.66 59.50
C LEU A 608 -0.90 -48.72 59.99
N HIS A 609 -1.87 -49.23 60.76
CA HIS A 609 -2.91 -48.41 61.37
C HIS A 609 -2.32 -47.43 62.40
N ASP A 610 -1.43 -47.91 63.27
CA ASP A 610 -0.73 -47.07 64.25
C ASP A 610 0.06 -45.94 63.55
N ALA A 611 0.75 -46.26 62.45
CA ALA A 611 1.48 -45.26 61.65
C ALA A 611 0.56 -44.21 61.02
N CYS A 612 -0.63 -44.57 60.54
CA CYS A 612 -1.64 -43.61 60.09
C CYS A 612 -2.10 -42.70 61.24
N SER A 613 -2.44 -43.28 62.38
CA SER A 613 -2.91 -42.53 63.55
C SER A 613 -1.86 -41.59 64.12
N ASP A 614 -0.57 -41.93 64.04
CA ASP A 614 0.51 -41.05 64.47
C ASP A 614 0.65 -39.82 63.56
N ILE A 615 0.51 -39.99 62.24
CA ILE A 615 0.54 -38.86 61.29
C ILE A 615 -0.68 -37.94 61.51
N GLU A 616 -1.87 -38.53 61.66
CA GLU A 616 -3.10 -37.78 61.94
C GLU A 616 -3.00 -37.01 63.27
N ARG A 617 -2.39 -37.59 64.31
CA ARG A 617 -2.17 -36.92 65.60
C ARG A 617 -1.23 -35.71 65.46
N ASN A 618 -0.16 -35.83 64.68
CA ASN A 618 0.77 -34.73 64.43
C ASN A 618 0.10 -33.58 63.65
N VAL A 619 -0.71 -33.92 62.63
CA VAL A 619 -1.48 -32.93 61.87
C VAL A 619 -2.51 -32.25 62.75
N HIS A 620 -3.24 -32.99 63.58
CA HIS A 620 -4.22 -32.42 64.50
C HIS A 620 -3.57 -31.50 65.54
N ALA A 621 -2.38 -31.85 66.06
CA ALA A 621 -1.63 -30.99 66.97
C ALA A 621 -1.19 -29.68 66.30
N ALA A 622 -0.80 -29.72 65.02
CA ALA A 622 -0.46 -28.53 64.24
C ALA A 622 -1.71 -27.66 63.95
N ALA A 623 -2.83 -28.28 63.58
CA ALA A 623 -4.11 -27.61 63.37
C ALA A 623 -4.64 -26.91 64.63
N ALA A 624 -4.51 -27.55 65.80
CA ALA A 624 -4.93 -26.98 67.07
C ALA A 624 -4.15 -25.70 67.44
N GLN A 625 -2.86 -25.62 67.10
CA GLN A 625 -2.04 -24.42 67.38
C GLN A 625 -2.48 -23.18 66.60
N VAL A 626 -3.10 -23.36 65.44
CA VAL A 626 -3.69 -22.28 64.64
C VAL A 626 -5.17 -22.06 64.94
N GLY A 627 -5.73 -22.69 65.98
CA GLY A 627 -7.13 -22.52 66.39
C GLY A 627 -8.14 -23.35 65.61
N LEU A 628 -7.71 -24.32 64.80
CA LEU A 628 -8.59 -25.29 64.15
C LEU A 628 -8.80 -26.48 65.11
N ALA A 629 -9.90 -26.44 65.87
CA ALA A 629 -10.23 -27.49 66.85
C ALA A 629 -10.78 -28.78 66.22
N THR A 630 -11.28 -28.70 64.99
CA THR A 630 -11.79 -29.87 64.25
C THR A 630 -10.62 -30.72 63.76
N PRO A 631 -10.68 -32.07 63.83
CA PRO A 631 -9.65 -32.92 63.24
C PRO A 631 -9.64 -32.75 61.71
N LEU A 632 -8.51 -32.32 61.16
CA LEU A 632 -8.25 -32.26 59.71
C LEU A 632 -7.49 -33.51 59.27
N SER A 633 -7.80 -33.98 58.06
CA SER A 633 -6.94 -34.95 57.40
C SER A 633 -5.60 -34.31 57.00
N PRO A 634 -4.52 -35.10 56.85
CA PRO A 634 -3.24 -34.58 56.35
C PRO A 634 -3.32 -33.87 54.99
N ALA A 635 -4.29 -34.22 54.14
CA ALA A 635 -4.52 -33.55 52.87
C ALA A 635 -5.21 -32.18 53.03
N GLU A 636 -6.26 -32.09 53.86
CA GLU A 636 -6.93 -30.82 54.18
C GLU A 636 -5.98 -29.86 54.91
N TRP A 637 -5.09 -30.38 55.76
CA TRP A 637 -4.06 -29.58 56.42
C TRP A 637 -3.03 -29.02 55.43
N LEU A 638 -2.59 -29.81 54.45
CA LEU A 638 -1.72 -29.33 53.38
C LEU A 638 -2.37 -28.19 52.59
N GLU A 639 -3.64 -28.34 52.22
CA GLU A 639 -4.39 -27.29 51.52
C GLU A 639 -4.49 -26.02 52.36
N TRP A 640 -4.77 -26.14 53.66
CA TRP A 640 -4.81 -25.01 54.57
C TRP A 640 -3.45 -24.29 54.68
N VAL A 641 -2.34 -25.04 54.79
CA VAL A 641 -0.98 -24.47 54.83
C VAL A 641 -0.62 -23.76 53.51
N GLN A 642 -1.12 -24.23 52.37
CA GLN A 642 -0.93 -23.55 51.09
C GLN A 642 -1.72 -22.23 51.01
N PHE A 643 -2.97 -22.21 51.48
CA PHE A 643 -3.72 -20.96 51.59
C PHE A 643 -3.07 -19.98 52.56
N HIS A 644 -2.48 -20.48 53.65
CA HIS A 644 -1.74 -19.66 54.61
C HIS A 644 -0.53 -18.96 53.97
N GLU A 645 0.25 -19.68 53.16
CA GLU A 645 1.41 -19.13 52.42
C GLU A 645 0.98 -17.98 51.49
N VAL A 646 -0.11 -18.18 50.74
CA VAL A 646 -0.69 -17.15 49.86
C VAL A 646 -1.18 -15.93 50.66
N ALA A 647 -1.88 -16.16 51.77
CA ALA A 647 -2.35 -15.08 52.64
C ALA A 647 -1.19 -14.30 53.27
N SER A 648 -0.08 -14.96 53.58
CA SER A 648 1.14 -14.34 54.10
C SER A 648 1.80 -13.42 53.07
N GLU A 649 1.92 -13.88 51.83
CA GLU A 649 2.50 -13.09 50.75
C GLU A 649 1.64 -11.87 50.38
N ASP A 650 0.32 -12.04 50.32
CA ASP A 650 -0.60 -10.94 50.04
C ASP A 650 -0.62 -9.90 51.17
N ALA A 651 -0.53 -10.32 52.44
CA ALA A 651 -0.42 -9.42 53.58
C ALA A 651 0.90 -8.62 53.58
N ARG A 652 2.01 -9.24 53.16
CA ARG A 652 3.29 -8.57 52.97
C ARG A 652 3.23 -7.54 51.84
N THR A 653 2.65 -7.93 50.70
CA THR A 653 2.46 -7.04 49.54
C THR A 653 1.63 -5.80 49.89
N LEU A 654 0.56 -5.97 50.68
CA LEU A 654 -0.23 -4.84 51.19
C LEU A 654 0.62 -3.87 52.02
N ARG A 655 1.45 -4.37 52.92
CA ARG A 655 2.32 -3.53 53.77
C ARG A 655 3.35 -2.77 52.93
N GLU A 656 4.03 -3.44 52.01
CA GLU A 656 5.02 -2.82 51.11
C GLU A 656 4.36 -1.74 50.23
N THR A 657 3.15 -2.00 49.72
CA THR A 657 2.38 -1.04 48.91
C THR A 657 1.96 0.19 49.73
N GLN A 658 1.57 0.01 50.99
CA GLN A 658 1.23 1.10 51.90
C GLN A 658 2.44 1.98 52.24
N GLU A 659 3.60 1.37 52.46
CA GLU A 659 4.85 2.08 52.75
C GLU A 659 5.34 2.86 51.52
N ALA A 660 5.33 2.26 50.34
CA ALA A 660 5.78 2.88 49.09
C ALA A 660 4.99 4.15 48.74
N HIS A 661 3.71 4.23 49.09
CA HIS A 661 2.83 5.35 48.76
C HIS A 661 2.61 6.34 49.92
N GLN A 662 3.24 6.13 51.07
CA GLN A 662 3.00 6.94 52.28
C GLN A 662 3.36 8.43 52.08
N SER A 663 4.42 8.73 51.32
CA SER A 663 4.86 10.10 51.05
C SER A 663 3.82 10.87 50.21
N THR A 664 3.25 10.23 49.19
CA THR A 664 2.21 10.78 48.32
C THR A 664 0.93 11.08 49.11
N LEU A 665 0.49 10.17 49.98
CA LEU A 665 -0.68 10.38 50.84
C LEU A 665 -0.47 11.56 51.82
N ARG A 666 0.75 11.72 52.38
CA ARG A 666 1.06 12.87 53.25
C ARG A 666 1.03 14.20 52.50
N ARG A 667 1.62 14.27 51.30
CA ARG A 667 1.61 15.48 50.46
C ARG A 667 0.19 15.87 50.05
N ALA A 668 -0.63 14.91 49.65
CA ALA A 668 -2.03 15.12 49.30
C ALA A 668 -2.86 15.70 50.47
N LYS A 669 -2.63 15.19 51.68
CA LYS A 669 -3.27 15.72 52.90
C LYS A 669 -2.82 17.14 53.24
N ALA A 670 -1.55 17.48 52.99
CA ALA A 670 -1.05 18.84 53.20
C ALA A 670 -1.69 19.83 52.22
N LEU A 671 -1.74 19.49 50.92
CA LEU A 671 -2.43 20.30 49.91
C LEU A 671 -3.92 20.51 50.24
N MET A 672 -4.60 19.44 50.69
CA MET A 672 -5.99 19.53 51.15
C MET A 672 -6.16 20.56 52.26
N THR A 673 -5.23 20.61 53.22
CA THR A 673 -5.29 21.52 54.37
C THR A 673 -5.19 22.97 53.93
N GLU A 674 -4.30 23.28 52.98
CA GLU A 674 -4.15 24.63 52.43
C GLU A 674 -5.37 25.05 51.59
N LEU A 675 -5.88 24.17 50.72
CA LEU A 675 -7.03 24.47 49.87
C LEU A 675 -8.32 24.74 50.68
N VAL A 676 -8.51 24.06 51.81
CA VAL A 676 -9.66 24.31 52.70
C VAL A 676 -9.72 25.76 53.19
N THR A 677 -8.58 26.45 53.32
CA THR A 677 -8.54 27.83 53.83
C THR A 677 -9.00 28.89 52.83
N VAL A 678 -8.96 28.57 51.53
CA VAL A 678 -9.26 29.52 50.43
C VAL A 678 -10.53 29.13 49.67
N LEU A 679 -10.95 27.86 49.74
CA LEU A 679 -12.18 27.40 49.12
C LEU A 679 -13.43 27.86 49.88
N PRO A 680 -14.55 28.11 49.18
CA PRO A 680 -15.79 28.61 49.79
C PRO A 680 -16.52 27.58 50.67
N PHE A 681 -16.08 26.31 50.68
CA PHE A 681 -16.61 25.23 51.50
C PHE A 681 -15.51 24.21 51.81
N ALA A 682 -15.70 23.39 52.84
CA ALA A 682 -14.79 22.29 53.17
C ALA A 682 -15.03 21.10 52.20
N PRO A 683 -14.10 20.80 51.27
CA PRO A 683 -14.25 19.69 50.33
C PRO A 683 -14.15 18.32 51.02
N ALA A 684 -14.94 17.34 50.54
CA ALA A 684 -14.95 15.98 51.06
C ALA A 684 -13.72 15.15 50.64
N ASP A 685 -13.15 15.43 49.46
CA ASP A 685 -11.97 14.77 48.93
C ASP A 685 -11.11 15.73 48.08
N LEU A 686 -9.87 15.31 47.80
CA LEU A 686 -8.88 16.15 47.11
C LEU A 686 -9.34 16.53 45.70
N ASN A 687 -10.11 15.68 45.05
CA ASN A 687 -10.60 15.93 43.70
C ASN A 687 -11.62 17.08 43.66
N THR A 688 -12.54 17.09 44.64
CA THR A 688 -13.52 18.15 44.84
C THR A 688 -12.84 19.49 45.17
N ALA A 689 -11.80 19.44 46.00
CA ALA A 689 -10.98 20.61 46.33
C ALA A 689 -10.32 21.21 45.07
N LEU A 690 -9.64 20.37 44.29
CA LEU A 690 -8.92 20.79 43.09
C LEU A 690 -9.83 21.29 41.98
N THR A 691 -10.99 20.66 41.78
CA THR A 691 -11.96 21.07 40.76
C THR A 691 -12.49 22.48 41.04
N THR A 692 -12.79 22.76 42.30
CA THR A 692 -13.29 24.09 42.72
C THR A 692 -12.18 25.14 42.63
N ALA A 693 -10.96 24.79 43.04
CA ALA A 693 -9.79 25.66 42.98
C ALA A 693 -9.43 26.06 41.53
N ARG A 694 -9.47 25.09 40.60
CA ARG A 694 -9.24 25.32 39.17
C ARG A 694 -10.29 26.23 38.54
N ARG A 695 -11.57 26.04 38.89
CA ARG A 695 -12.67 26.88 38.40
C ARG A 695 -12.48 28.35 38.81
N MET A 696 -12.07 28.60 40.05
CA MET A 696 -11.80 29.96 40.52
C MET A 696 -10.63 30.61 39.76
N THR A 697 -9.54 29.86 39.54
CA THR A 697 -8.37 30.33 38.79
C THR A 697 -8.70 30.67 37.32
N GLU A 698 -9.55 29.87 36.67
CA GLU A 698 -9.95 30.11 35.27
C GLU A 698 -10.90 31.32 35.12
N GLU A 699 -11.76 31.57 36.11
CA GLU A 699 -12.64 32.74 36.12
C GLU A 699 -11.82 34.05 36.28
N GLU A 700 -10.81 34.03 37.15
CA GLU A 700 -9.86 35.13 37.34
C GLU A 700 -9.08 35.44 36.05
N ARG A 701 -8.60 34.41 35.35
CA ARG A 701 -7.87 34.57 34.08
C ARG A 701 -8.74 35.17 32.97
N LYS A 702 -9.99 34.70 32.83
CA LYS A 702 -10.92 35.20 31.80
C LYS A 702 -11.23 36.69 31.97
N GLN A 703 -11.41 37.16 33.20
CA GLN A 703 -11.68 38.57 33.46
C GLN A 703 -10.47 39.47 33.12
N ALA A 704 -9.24 39.01 33.39
CA ALA A 704 -8.02 39.71 33.02
C ALA A 704 -7.81 39.80 31.49
N GLU A 705 -8.10 38.72 30.76
CA GLU A 705 -7.97 38.67 29.30
C GLU A 705 -8.96 39.60 28.57
N VAL A 706 -10.23 39.61 28.99
CA VAL A 706 -11.26 40.46 28.36
C VAL A 706 -10.88 41.93 28.45
N ARG A 707 -10.35 42.37 29.60
CA ARG A 707 -9.90 43.75 29.81
C ARG A 707 -8.71 44.13 28.93
N THR A 708 -7.72 43.25 28.84
CA THR A 708 -6.51 43.49 28.03
C THR A 708 -6.89 43.60 26.54
N LYS A 709 -7.74 42.71 26.04
CA LYS A 709 -8.23 42.72 24.65
C LYS A 709 -9.00 44.00 24.31
N ALA A 710 -9.87 44.49 25.21
CA ALA A 710 -10.61 45.74 24.99
C ALA A 710 -9.67 46.96 24.95
N GLN A 711 -8.59 46.94 25.73
CA GLN A 711 -7.61 48.02 25.79
C GLN A 711 -6.72 48.09 24.55
N ASP A 712 -6.26 46.94 24.05
CA ASP A 712 -5.45 46.85 22.83
C ASP A 712 -6.28 47.23 21.58
N ALA A 713 -7.55 46.80 21.52
CA ALA A 713 -8.46 47.14 20.41
C ALA A 713 -8.68 48.65 20.26
N ARG A 714 -8.81 49.38 21.39
CA ARG A 714 -8.94 50.85 21.37
C ARG A 714 -7.68 51.53 20.86
N GLN A 715 -6.51 51.07 21.32
CA GLN A 715 -5.23 51.69 20.97
C GLN A 715 -4.88 51.45 19.49
N GLN A 716 -5.23 50.28 18.94
CA GLN A 716 -5.03 49.98 17.53
C GLN A 716 -5.94 50.82 16.64
N ALA A 717 -7.25 50.87 16.92
CA ALA A 717 -8.20 51.63 16.11
C ALA A 717 -7.86 53.14 16.06
N GLN A 718 -7.32 53.72 17.14
CA GLN A 718 -6.89 55.12 17.17
C GLN A 718 -5.65 55.39 16.31
N ARG A 719 -4.70 54.45 16.22
CA ARG A 719 -3.52 54.57 15.35
C ARG A 719 -3.91 54.49 13.88
N ASP A 720 -4.78 53.54 13.55
CA ASP A 720 -5.24 53.31 12.17
C ASP A 720 -6.02 54.52 11.64
N LEU A 721 -6.85 55.14 12.49
CA LEU A 721 -7.58 56.37 12.15
C LEU A 721 -6.63 57.53 11.80
N ALA A 722 -5.63 57.79 12.65
CA ALA A 722 -4.67 58.88 12.42
C ALA A 722 -3.86 58.71 11.12
N GLN A 723 -3.51 57.46 10.77
CA GLN A 723 -2.80 57.17 9.52
C GLN A 723 -3.69 57.39 8.28
N ARG A 724 -4.97 57.03 8.37
CA ARG A 724 -5.93 57.15 7.25
C ARG A 724 -6.37 58.59 7.01
N GLU A 725 -6.49 59.40 8.06
CA GLU A 725 -6.75 60.84 7.93
C GLU A 725 -5.64 61.55 7.13
N ALA A 726 -4.37 61.20 7.35
CA ALA A 726 -3.26 61.75 6.57
C ALA A 726 -3.29 61.34 5.09
N ARG A 727 -3.67 60.09 4.79
CA ARG A 727 -3.82 59.59 3.41
C ARG A 727 -4.99 60.27 2.67
N HIS A 728 -6.10 60.52 3.35
CA HIS A 728 -7.23 61.25 2.77
C HIS A 728 -6.82 62.67 2.33
N THR A 729 -6.08 63.41 3.16
CA THR A 729 -5.58 64.75 2.79
C THR A 729 -4.63 64.69 1.58
N GLN A 730 -3.76 63.69 1.51
CA GLN A 730 -2.86 63.49 0.37
C GLN A 730 -3.63 63.19 -0.93
N ALA A 731 -4.67 62.35 -0.85
CA ALA A 731 -5.53 62.02 -1.99
C ALA A 731 -6.33 63.23 -2.49
N GLN A 732 -6.76 64.13 -1.60
CA GLN A 732 -7.43 65.38 -1.99
C GLN A 732 -6.52 66.30 -2.81
N HIS A 733 -5.28 66.50 -2.40
CA HIS A 733 -4.33 67.31 -3.17
C HIS A 733 -4.02 66.70 -4.55
N ALA A 734 -3.83 65.38 -4.62
CA ALA A 734 -3.60 64.70 -5.91
C ALA A 734 -4.78 64.85 -6.88
N LYS A 735 -6.02 64.93 -6.37
CA LYS A 735 -7.21 65.22 -7.18
C LYS A 735 -7.16 66.62 -7.77
N GLU A 736 -6.86 67.63 -6.96
CA GLU A 736 -6.77 69.04 -7.39
C GLU A 736 -5.72 69.23 -8.49
N ASP A 737 -4.55 68.60 -8.34
CA ASP A 737 -3.47 68.65 -9.33
C ASP A 737 -3.87 67.99 -10.67
N ALA A 738 -4.57 66.85 -10.61
CA ALA A 738 -5.05 66.15 -11.80
C ALA A 738 -6.16 66.92 -12.55
N GLU A 739 -7.01 67.68 -11.83
CA GLU A 739 -8.04 68.53 -12.43
C GLU A 739 -7.41 69.65 -13.27
N LEU A 740 -6.36 70.28 -12.76
CA LEU A 740 -5.64 71.35 -13.45
C LEU A 740 -4.91 70.84 -14.71
N ALA A 741 -4.30 69.65 -14.63
CA ALA A 741 -3.62 69.02 -15.76
C ALA A 741 -4.59 68.70 -16.91
N TRP A 742 -5.78 68.19 -16.59
CA TRP A 742 -6.82 67.90 -17.58
C TRP A 742 -7.28 69.14 -18.35
N GLN A 743 -7.59 70.22 -17.63
CA GLN A 743 -8.06 71.47 -18.24
C GLN A 743 -7.00 72.06 -19.19
N THR A 744 -5.73 72.03 -18.77
CA THR A 744 -4.61 72.56 -19.55
C THR A 744 -4.40 71.78 -20.85
N LEU A 745 -4.46 70.45 -20.81
CA LEU A 745 -4.23 69.60 -21.98
C LEU A 745 -5.35 69.73 -23.03
N VAL A 746 -6.62 69.78 -22.59
CA VAL A 746 -7.76 70.00 -23.48
C VAL A 746 -7.64 71.33 -24.22
N GLN A 747 -7.25 72.39 -23.51
CA GLN A 747 -7.09 73.72 -24.11
C GLN A 747 -5.96 73.77 -25.15
N ASN A 748 -4.86 73.06 -24.93
CA ASN A 748 -3.71 73.04 -25.84
C ASN A 748 -3.98 72.27 -27.14
N LEU A 749 -4.68 71.13 -27.07
CA LEU A 749 -4.87 70.24 -28.22
C LEU A 749 -6.06 70.61 -29.11
N LEU A 750 -7.10 71.20 -28.54
CA LEU A 750 -8.37 71.47 -29.22
C LEU A 750 -8.75 72.96 -29.25
N GLY A 751 -8.01 73.83 -28.55
CA GLY A 751 -8.24 75.28 -28.49
C GLY A 751 -9.44 75.68 -27.62
N GLY A 752 -9.75 76.98 -27.57
CA GLY A 752 -10.79 77.56 -26.69
C GLY A 752 -12.25 77.31 -27.09
N GLY A 753 -12.50 76.49 -28.11
CA GLY A 753 -13.85 76.18 -28.62
C GLY A 753 -14.53 74.98 -27.96
N PHE A 754 -13.84 74.24 -27.08
CA PHE A 754 -14.31 72.97 -26.52
C PHE A 754 -14.47 73.04 -25.00
N ALA A 755 -15.57 72.50 -24.48
CA ALA A 755 -15.83 72.41 -23.04
C ALA A 755 -15.12 71.15 -22.45
N PRO A 756 -14.15 71.29 -21.52
CA PRO A 756 -13.44 70.16 -20.91
C PRO A 756 -14.35 69.11 -20.26
N GLU A 757 -15.55 69.51 -19.83
CA GLU A 757 -16.54 68.65 -19.20
C GLU A 757 -17.18 67.66 -20.19
N ARG A 758 -17.31 68.03 -21.48
CA ARG A 758 -17.88 67.14 -22.51
C ARG A 758 -16.91 66.02 -22.88
N LEU A 759 -15.61 66.32 -22.92
CA LEU A 759 -14.54 65.35 -23.18
C LEU A 759 -14.28 64.44 -21.97
N MET A 760 -14.60 64.91 -20.75
CA MET A 760 -14.58 64.08 -19.54
C MET A 760 -15.58 62.91 -19.63
N ALA A 761 -16.74 63.15 -20.27
CA ALA A 761 -17.77 62.16 -20.48
C ALA A 761 -17.36 61.11 -21.53
N SER A 762 -16.81 61.53 -22.67
CA SER A 762 -16.33 60.60 -23.70
C SER A 762 -15.30 61.22 -24.65
N LEU A 763 -14.25 60.45 -24.95
CA LEU A 763 -13.29 60.72 -26.03
C LEU A 763 -13.68 60.00 -27.35
N GLU A 764 -14.77 59.23 -27.33
CA GLU A 764 -15.19 58.38 -28.45
C GLU A 764 -15.47 59.15 -29.77
N PRO A 765 -16.07 60.35 -29.76
CA PRO A 765 -16.27 61.11 -31.00
C PRO A 765 -14.96 61.52 -31.70
N LEU A 766 -13.87 61.74 -30.94
CA LEU A 766 -12.54 62.03 -31.51
C LEU A 766 -11.91 60.77 -32.12
N ARG A 767 -12.15 59.60 -31.54
CA ARG A 767 -11.71 58.30 -32.10
C ARG A 767 -12.51 57.94 -33.35
N ALA A 768 -13.83 58.13 -33.32
CA ALA A 768 -14.71 57.89 -34.45
C ALA A 768 -14.31 58.76 -35.66
N LEU A 769 -14.01 60.04 -35.45
CA LEU A 769 -13.49 60.92 -36.50
C LEU A 769 -12.22 60.36 -37.17
N ARG A 770 -11.27 59.88 -36.36
CA ARG A 770 -10.01 59.31 -36.86
C ARG A 770 -10.19 57.96 -37.57
N GLU A 771 -11.01 57.07 -37.02
CA GLU A 771 -11.26 55.76 -37.65
C GLU A 771 -12.03 55.89 -38.97
N HIS A 772 -12.97 56.82 -39.04
CA HIS A 772 -13.67 57.10 -40.30
C HIS A 772 -12.77 57.82 -41.32
N GLU A 773 -11.83 58.67 -40.91
CA GLU A 773 -10.80 59.23 -41.79
C GLU A 773 -9.94 58.13 -42.42
N LYS A 774 -9.45 57.19 -41.60
CA LYS A 774 -8.64 56.06 -42.05
C LYS A 774 -9.41 55.18 -43.03
N THR A 775 -10.70 54.97 -42.76
CA THR A 775 -11.60 54.20 -43.63
C THR A 775 -11.79 54.89 -44.98
N ARG A 776 -12.04 56.21 -44.99
CA ARG A 776 -12.15 57.03 -46.20
C ARG A 776 -10.86 57.02 -47.03
N ALA A 777 -9.71 57.27 -46.40
CA ALA A 777 -8.41 57.31 -47.07
C ALA A 777 -8.03 55.93 -47.66
N GLY A 778 -8.33 54.85 -46.92
CA GLY A 778 -8.12 53.47 -47.38
C GLY A 778 -9.06 53.04 -48.51
N ALA A 779 -10.31 53.51 -48.53
CA ALA A 779 -11.24 53.26 -49.62
C ALA A 779 -10.82 54.01 -50.91
N ALA A 780 -10.46 55.30 -50.79
CA ALA A 780 -10.04 56.13 -51.92
C ALA A 780 -8.81 55.59 -52.66
N ARG A 781 -7.79 55.11 -51.92
CA ARG A 781 -6.56 54.54 -52.50
C ARG A 781 -6.81 53.23 -53.25
N ARG A 782 -7.75 52.41 -52.76
CA ARG A 782 -8.11 51.11 -53.36
C ARG A 782 -8.91 51.27 -54.64
N VAL A 783 -9.81 52.26 -54.71
CA VAL A 783 -10.56 52.61 -55.93
C VAL A 783 -9.62 52.93 -57.11
N VAL A 784 -8.58 53.74 -56.88
CA VAL A 784 -7.58 54.10 -57.91
C VAL A 784 -6.73 52.89 -58.34
N THR A 785 -6.34 52.04 -57.39
CA THR A 785 -5.52 50.85 -57.68
C THR A 785 -6.32 49.83 -58.51
N MET A 786 -7.57 49.57 -58.13
CA MET A 786 -8.47 48.64 -58.81
C MET A 786 -8.79 49.06 -60.25
N GLN A 787 -8.95 50.37 -60.52
CA GLN A 787 -9.17 50.87 -61.88
C GLN A 787 -7.94 50.69 -62.79
N THR A 788 -6.75 50.76 -62.22
CA THR A 788 -5.49 50.57 -62.94
C THR A 788 -5.32 49.09 -63.32
N ASP A 789 -5.59 48.17 -62.40
CA ASP A 789 -5.51 46.72 -62.61
C ASP A 789 -6.45 46.22 -63.72
N GLN A 790 -7.68 46.78 -63.83
CA GLN A 790 -8.64 46.42 -64.90
C GLN A 790 -8.13 46.77 -66.31
N SER A 791 -7.41 47.90 -66.44
CA SER A 791 -6.86 48.33 -67.73
C SER A 791 -5.71 47.44 -68.20
N GLN A 792 -4.83 47.03 -67.28
CA GLN A 792 -3.66 46.21 -67.59
C GLN A 792 -4.03 44.78 -67.97
N PHE A 793 -5.04 44.18 -67.32
CA PHE A 793 -5.51 42.84 -67.66
C PHE A 793 -6.14 42.76 -69.07
N ALA A 794 -6.84 43.81 -69.50
CA ALA A 794 -7.47 43.85 -70.81
C ALA A 794 -6.46 43.88 -71.97
N GLU A 795 -5.31 44.55 -71.79
CA GLU A 795 -4.26 44.64 -72.81
C GLU A 795 -3.50 43.31 -73.01
N GLU A 796 -3.13 42.64 -71.90
CA GLU A 796 -2.36 41.38 -71.95
C GLU A 796 -3.17 40.20 -72.53
N VAL A 797 -4.46 40.09 -72.18
CA VAL A 797 -5.32 39.04 -72.74
C VAL A 797 -5.55 39.22 -74.24
N ALA A 798 -5.65 40.46 -74.71
CA ALA A 798 -5.77 40.76 -76.14
C ALA A 798 -4.48 40.47 -76.93
N ALA A 799 -3.32 40.50 -76.28
CA ALA A 799 -2.04 40.09 -76.89
C ALA A 799 -1.97 38.56 -77.05
N LEU A 800 -2.31 37.77 -76.02
CA LEU A 800 -2.33 36.30 -76.12
C LEU A 800 -3.35 35.78 -77.14
N ALA A 801 -4.53 36.38 -77.21
CA ALA A 801 -5.57 35.96 -78.16
C ALA A 801 -5.11 36.05 -79.62
N ARG A 802 -4.32 37.09 -79.95
CA ARG A 802 -3.74 37.27 -81.30
C ARG A 802 -2.62 36.27 -81.61
N ALA A 803 -1.83 35.88 -80.61
CA ALA A 803 -0.73 34.94 -80.82
C ALA A 803 -1.19 33.50 -81.11
N HIS A 804 -2.42 33.15 -80.69
CA HIS A 804 -3.00 31.81 -80.87
C HIS A 804 -4.22 31.80 -81.82
N ASP A 805 -4.32 32.80 -82.71
CA ASP A 805 -5.34 32.93 -83.76
C ASP A 805 -6.81 32.82 -83.27
N LEU A 806 -7.11 33.38 -82.10
CA LEU A 806 -8.45 33.34 -81.49
C LEU A 806 -9.15 34.72 -81.58
N PRO A 807 -10.38 34.81 -82.12
CA PRO A 807 -11.07 36.10 -82.27
C PRO A 807 -11.48 36.69 -80.90
N PRO A 808 -11.29 38.00 -80.67
CA PRO A 808 -11.58 38.63 -79.39
C PRO A 808 -13.08 38.62 -79.08
N GLN A 809 -13.43 38.29 -77.83
CA GLN A 809 -14.81 38.24 -77.33
C GLN A 809 -15.25 39.60 -76.75
N ALA A 810 -16.52 39.71 -76.35
CA ALA A 810 -17.10 40.97 -75.86
C ALA A 810 -16.42 41.53 -74.60
N THR A 811 -15.80 40.68 -73.78
CA THR A 811 -14.98 41.09 -72.63
C THR A 811 -13.63 40.37 -72.58
N ALA A 812 -12.63 41.00 -71.95
CA ALA A 812 -11.31 40.40 -71.75
C ALA A 812 -11.39 39.07 -70.97
N ALA A 813 -12.28 38.97 -69.99
CA ALA A 813 -12.49 37.75 -69.21
C ALA A 813 -13.04 36.57 -70.04
N GLU A 814 -13.93 36.82 -71.00
CA GLU A 814 -14.47 35.77 -71.89
C GLU A 814 -13.40 35.28 -72.89
N THR A 815 -12.52 36.18 -73.33
CA THR A 815 -11.39 35.85 -74.21
C THR A 815 -10.34 35.00 -73.47
N TYR A 816 -10.06 35.31 -72.20
CA TYR A 816 -9.20 34.49 -71.34
C TYR A 816 -9.78 33.08 -71.08
N ALA A 817 -11.09 32.98 -70.85
CA ALA A 817 -11.76 31.69 -70.63
C ALA A 817 -11.69 30.75 -71.85
N ALA A 818 -11.83 31.31 -73.06
CA ALA A 818 -11.70 30.54 -74.31
C ALA A 818 -10.28 30.00 -74.53
N LEU A 819 -9.24 30.79 -74.21
CA LEU A 819 -7.84 30.37 -74.27
C LEU A 819 -7.52 29.31 -73.20
N LYS A 820 -8.07 29.44 -71.99
CA LYS A 820 -7.91 28.46 -70.89
C LYS A 820 -8.50 27.09 -71.21
N ALA A 821 -9.69 27.04 -71.83
CA ALA A 821 -10.31 25.78 -72.25
C ALA A 821 -9.45 25.00 -73.26
N LEU A 822 -8.74 25.71 -74.15
CA LEU A 822 -7.84 25.12 -75.15
C LEU A 822 -6.57 24.53 -74.51
N ALA A 823 -6.02 25.18 -73.50
CA ALA A 823 -4.88 24.71 -72.73
C ALA A 823 -5.23 23.51 -71.81
N GLU A 824 -6.39 23.55 -71.17
CA GLU A 824 -6.87 22.47 -70.27
C GLU A 824 -7.13 21.16 -71.03
N HIS A 825 -7.65 21.23 -72.26
CA HIS A 825 -7.84 20.04 -73.11
C HIS A 825 -6.50 19.37 -73.49
N ALA A 826 -5.45 20.17 -73.76
CA ALA A 826 -4.12 19.65 -74.06
C ALA A 826 -3.46 19.00 -72.82
N ARG A 827 -3.63 19.60 -71.63
CA ARG A 827 -3.10 19.08 -70.37
C ARG A 827 -3.78 17.79 -69.91
N ALA A 828 -5.11 17.71 -69.98
CA ALA A 828 -5.86 16.51 -69.61
C ALA A 828 -5.50 15.30 -70.49
N THR A 829 -5.17 15.54 -71.76
CA THR A 829 -4.72 14.47 -72.68
C THR A 829 -3.32 13.96 -72.33
N GLN A 830 -2.42 14.82 -71.85
CA GLN A 830 -1.08 14.45 -71.40
C GLN A 830 -1.12 13.66 -70.06
N GLU A 831 -1.87 14.13 -69.06
CA GLU A 831 -2.01 13.44 -67.76
C GLU A 831 -2.63 12.03 -67.91
N LYS A 832 -3.57 11.86 -68.84
CA LYS A 832 -4.15 10.54 -69.15
C LYS A 832 -3.14 9.61 -69.83
N ARG A 833 -2.19 10.15 -70.58
CA ARG A 833 -1.10 9.37 -71.21
C ARG A 833 -0.04 8.95 -70.19
N ASP A 834 0.32 9.83 -69.26
CA ASP A 834 1.31 9.54 -68.20
C ASP A 834 0.79 8.52 -67.17
N SER A 835 -0.50 8.59 -66.82
CA SER A 835 -1.13 7.58 -65.95
C SER A 835 -1.21 6.20 -66.60
N LEU A 836 -1.51 6.13 -67.90
CA LEU A 836 -1.44 4.88 -68.66
C LEU A 836 -0.01 4.34 -68.74
N ASP A 837 1.01 5.20 -68.88
CA ASP A 837 2.42 4.79 -68.87
C ASP A 837 2.86 4.19 -67.53
N HIS A 838 2.44 4.80 -66.42
CA HIS A 838 2.74 4.27 -65.09
C HIS A 838 2.07 2.91 -64.85
N ALA A 839 0.78 2.77 -65.20
CA ALA A 839 0.07 1.50 -65.11
C ALA A 839 0.73 0.39 -65.95
N LEU A 840 1.29 0.75 -67.10
CA LEU A 840 1.99 -0.17 -68.00
C LEU A 840 3.32 -0.68 -67.43
N GLU A 841 4.08 0.18 -66.74
CA GLU A 841 5.31 -0.22 -66.05
C GLU A 841 5.02 -1.07 -64.82
N THR A 842 4.00 -0.75 -64.03
CA THR A 842 3.58 -1.57 -62.88
C THR A 842 3.15 -2.96 -63.33
N ALA A 843 2.28 -3.06 -64.34
CA ALA A 843 1.84 -4.37 -64.84
C ALA A 843 3.00 -5.21 -65.41
N LYS A 844 4.03 -4.57 -66.03
CA LYS A 844 5.25 -5.27 -66.48
C LYS A 844 6.10 -5.78 -65.32
N ALA A 845 6.24 -5.00 -64.25
CA ALA A 845 7.00 -5.39 -63.07
C ALA A 845 6.33 -6.58 -62.35
N ASP A 846 5.02 -6.51 -62.13
CA ASP A 846 4.25 -7.59 -61.50
C ASP A 846 4.30 -8.90 -62.32
N LYS A 847 4.27 -8.78 -63.65
CA LYS A 847 4.45 -9.94 -64.55
C LYS A 847 5.85 -10.57 -64.39
N ALA A 848 6.89 -9.76 -64.20
CA ALA A 848 8.25 -10.25 -64.01
C ALA A 848 8.41 -10.98 -62.66
N ASP A 849 7.80 -10.46 -61.59
CA ASP A 849 7.83 -11.08 -60.26
C ASP A 849 7.14 -12.46 -60.26
N HIS A 850 5.93 -12.55 -60.82
CA HIS A 850 5.25 -13.83 -60.95
C HIS A 850 6.02 -14.83 -61.82
N LYS A 851 6.76 -14.37 -62.83
CA LYS A 851 7.63 -15.24 -63.63
C LYS A 851 8.81 -15.78 -62.83
N SER A 852 9.46 -14.95 -62.03
CA SER A 852 10.54 -15.40 -61.13
C SER A 852 10.02 -16.41 -60.10
N ARG A 853 8.78 -16.23 -59.61
CA ARG A 853 8.15 -17.18 -58.67
C ARG A 853 7.84 -18.52 -59.33
N GLN A 854 7.42 -18.52 -60.59
CA GLN A 854 7.23 -19.75 -61.36
C GLN A 854 8.57 -20.50 -61.55
N ASP A 855 9.63 -19.80 -61.92
CA ASP A 855 10.96 -20.40 -62.11
C ASP A 855 11.51 -21.02 -60.81
N ALA A 856 11.26 -20.40 -59.65
CA ALA A 856 11.64 -20.92 -58.34
C ALA A 856 10.86 -22.19 -57.96
N ILE A 857 9.57 -22.24 -58.25
CA ILE A 857 8.73 -23.44 -58.01
C ILE A 857 9.25 -24.60 -58.88
N ASP A 858 9.58 -24.35 -60.14
CA ASP A 858 10.09 -25.40 -61.03
C ASP A 858 11.46 -25.95 -60.56
N GLN A 859 12.29 -25.13 -59.91
CA GLN A 859 13.53 -25.59 -59.26
C GLN A 859 13.26 -26.46 -58.02
N GLU A 860 12.27 -26.10 -57.18
CA GLU A 860 11.89 -26.88 -56.00
C GLU A 860 11.35 -28.27 -56.40
N VAL A 861 10.53 -28.34 -57.46
CA VAL A 861 10.03 -29.60 -58.01
C VAL A 861 11.16 -30.49 -58.53
N ALA A 862 12.14 -29.91 -59.23
CA ALA A 862 13.31 -30.66 -59.72
C ALA A 862 14.17 -31.22 -58.57
N ALA A 863 14.30 -30.48 -57.47
CA ALA A 863 15.02 -30.94 -56.28
C ALA A 863 14.31 -32.13 -55.63
N ILE A 864 12.98 -32.08 -55.49
CA ILE A 864 12.19 -33.18 -54.92
C ILE A 864 12.27 -34.44 -55.80
N ALA A 865 12.24 -34.29 -57.13
CA ALA A 865 12.36 -35.41 -58.06
C ALA A 865 13.68 -36.18 -57.95
N SER A 866 14.77 -35.52 -57.50
CA SER A 866 16.12 -36.11 -57.42
C SER A 866 16.27 -37.25 -56.41
N VAL A 867 15.36 -37.36 -55.43
CA VAL A 867 15.39 -38.37 -54.36
C VAL A 867 14.88 -39.74 -54.84
N PHE A 868 14.18 -39.77 -55.98
CA PHE A 868 13.64 -41.00 -56.56
C PHE A 868 14.57 -41.61 -57.62
N PRO A 869 14.56 -42.93 -57.86
CA PRO A 869 15.52 -43.61 -58.74
C PRO A 869 15.55 -43.14 -60.20
N THR A 870 14.49 -42.46 -60.68
CA THR A 870 14.39 -41.90 -62.05
C THR A 870 13.93 -40.44 -62.03
N PRO A 871 14.79 -39.47 -61.63
CA PRO A 871 14.42 -38.06 -61.48
C PRO A 871 13.98 -37.38 -62.78
N GLU A 872 14.62 -37.77 -63.88
CA GLU A 872 14.45 -37.17 -65.21
C GLU A 872 13.04 -37.41 -65.77
N ALA A 873 12.36 -38.47 -65.32
CA ALA A 873 10.98 -38.79 -65.71
C ALA A 873 9.92 -38.13 -64.80
N LEU A 874 10.32 -37.37 -63.77
CA LEU A 874 9.45 -36.84 -62.70
C LEU A 874 9.46 -35.30 -62.61
N GLN A 875 9.59 -34.61 -63.74
CA GLN A 875 9.49 -33.14 -63.80
C GLN A 875 8.05 -32.61 -63.83
N ASP A 876 7.07 -33.50 -64.03
CA ASP A 876 5.66 -33.18 -63.86
C ASP A 876 5.22 -33.39 -62.40
N ILE A 877 4.59 -32.36 -61.80
CA ILE A 877 4.23 -32.35 -60.38
C ILE A 877 3.22 -33.47 -60.07
N ASP A 878 2.31 -33.77 -61.00
CA ASP A 878 1.31 -34.82 -60.79
C ASP A 878 1.95 -36.23 -60.85
N ALA A 879 2.86 -36.48 -61.80
CA ALA A 879 3.64 -37.73 -61.86
C ALA A 879 4.56 -37.91 -60.63
N LEU A 880 5.21 -36.84 -60.17
CA LEU A 880 6.02 -36.84 -58.96
C LEU A 880 5.19 -37.12 -57.70
N ARG A 881 3.96 -36.60 -57.64
CA ARG A 881 3.01 -36.88 -56.55
C ARG A 881 2.58 -38.34 -56.50
N GLU A 882 2.32 -38.98 -57.65
CA GLU A 882 1.96 -40.40 -57.69
C GLU A 882 3.10 -41.29 -57.15
N VAL A 883 4.35 -41.00 -57.55
CA VAL A 883 5.53 -41.72 -57.05
C VAL A 883 5.79 -41.45 -55.58
N ALA A 884 5.64 -40.20 -55.12
CA ALA A 884 5.75 -39.85 -53.71
C ALA A 884 4.67 -40.53 -52.86
N THR A 885 3.43 -40.64 -53.36
CA THR A 885 2.33 -41.35 -52.69
C THR A 885 2.62 -42.85 -52.60
N ARG A 886 3.15 -43.45 -53.67
CA ARG A 886 3.56 -44.87 -53.66
C ARG A 886 4.74 -45.11 -52.71
N ALA A 887 5.70 -44.20 -52.66
CA ALA A 887 6.80 -44.25 -51.71
C ALA A 887 6.30 -44.14 -50.26
N GLN A 888 5.36 -43.24 -50.00
CA GLN A 888 4.70 -43.10 -48.70
C GLN A 888 3.99 -44.40 -48.28
N GLN A 889 3.24 -45.06 -49.17
CA GLN A 889 2.61 -46.36 -48.89
C GLN A 889 3.63 -47.48 -48.56
N ILE A 890 4.78 -47.50 -49.23
CA ILE A 890 5.84 -48.48 -48.95
C ILE A 890 6.58 -48.15 -47.66
N ILE A 891 6.80 -46.86 -47.35
CA ILE A 891 7.35 -46.41 -46.06
C ILE A 891 6.37 -46.80 -44.93
N GLU A 892 5.07 -46.58 -45.11
CA GLU A 892 4.03 -47.00 -44.18
C GLU A 892 4.00 -48.53 -44.03
N SER A 893 4.17 -49.29 -45.12
CA SER A 893 4.24 -50.75 -45.06
C SER A 893 5.49 -51.23 -44.32
N ARG A 894 6.65 -50.58 -44.50
CA ARG A 894 7.89 -50.84 -43.74
C ARG A 894 7.73 -50.47 -42.27
N ALA A 895 7.12 -49.32 -41.98
CA ALA A 895 6.80 -48.90 -40.62
C ALA A 895 5.79 -49.86 -39.97
N LYS A 896 4.81 -50.37 -40.72
CA LYS A 896 3.86 -51.38 -40.27
C LYS A 896 4.54 -52.72 -40.04
N LEU A 897 5.49 -53.12 -40.90
CA LEU A 897 6.32 -54.31 -40.70
C LEU A 897 7.15 -54.19 -39.42
N ASP A 898 7.85 -53.06 -39.21
CA ASP A 898 8.63 -52.79 -38.01
C ASP A 898 7.73 -52.67 -36.77
N ALA A 899 6.53 -52.09 -36.92
CA ALA A 899 5.55 -52.00 -35.86
C ALA A 899 5.02 -53.38 -35.48
N LEU A 900 4.61 -54.20 -36.43
CA LEU A 900 4.15 -55.58 -36.20
C LEU A 900 5.28 -56.46 -35.65
N THR A 901 6.51 -56.30 -36.12
CA THR A 901 7.69 -57.01 -35.60
C THR A 901 7.97 -56.63 -34.16
N ARG A 902 7.91 -55.33 -33.83
CA ARG A 902 7.99 -54.86 -32.44
C ARG A 902 6.79 -55.31 -31.61
N GLN A 903 5.60 -55.35 -32.20
CA GLN A 903 4.37 -55.75 -31.53
C GLN A 903 4.39 -57.24 -31.19
N VAL A 904 4.84 -58.11 -32.10
CA VAL A 904 5.04 -59.54 -31.82
C VAL A 904 6.12 -59.74 -30.77
N ARG A 905 7.25 -59.02 -30.86
CA ARG A 905 8.30 -59.04 -29.82
C ARG A 905 7.79 -58.57 -28.47
N SER A 906 6.90 -57.58 -28.45
CA SER A 906 6.28 -57.05 -27.23
C SER A 906 5.20 -57.97 -26.67
N GLU A 907 4.36 -58.57 -27.51
CA GLU A 907 3.30 -59.50 -27.07
C GLU A 907 3.92 -60.77 -26.48
N LEU A 908 5.04 -61.24 -27.03
CA LEU A 908 5.72 -62.47 -26.58
C LEU A 908 6.92 -62.23 -25.65
N ASP A 909 7.29 -60.98 -25.41
CA ASP A 909 8.46 -60.56 -24.61
C ASP A 909 9.77 -61.23 -25.08
N THR A 910 10.14 -60.99 -26.35
CA THR A 910 11.31 -61.62 -27.00
C THR A 910 12.26 -60.60 -27.63
N ASP A 911 13.56 -60.91 -27.56
CA ASP A 911 14.63 -60.03 -28.05
C ASP A 911 14.79 -60.05 -29.58
N ASP A 912 14.37 -61.11 -30.26
CA ASP A 912 14.38 -61.19 -31.72
C ASP A 912 13.15 -61.94 -32.28
N ILE A 913 12.81 -61.63 -33.54
CA ILE A 913 11.62 -62.17 -34.21
C ILE A 913 11.76 -63.67 -34.54
N GLU A 914 12.99 -64.19 -34.63
CA GLU A 914 13.25 -65.61 -34.87
C GLU A 914 12.96 -66.46 -33.62
N THR A 915 13.23 -65.93 -32.43
CA THR A 915 12.87 -66.55 -31.14
C THR A 915 11.35 -66.54 -30.95
N ALA A 916 10.68 -65.45 -31.34
CA ALA A 916 9.21 -65.39 -31.39
C ALA A 916 8.60 -66.42 -32.35
N ARG A 917 9.19 -66.59 -33.55
CA ARG A 917 8.81 -67.63 -34.53
C ARG A 917 9.02 -69.04 -33.95
N ALA A 918 10.13 -69.28 -33.26
CA ALA A 918 10.44 -70.57 -32.64
C ALA A 918 9.50 -70.93 -31.48
N GLN A 919 9.14 -69.96 -30.62
CA GLN A 919 8.18 -70.17 -29.52
C GLN A 919 6.77 -70.54 -30.01
N LEU A 920 6.40 -70.12 -31.22
CA LEU A 920 5.10 -70.37 -31.82
C LEU A 920 5.08 -71.55 -32.81
N ALA A 921 6.23 -72.13 -33.15
CA ALA A 921 6.39 -73.10 -34.25
C ALA A 921 5.67 -74.44 -34.04
N GLU A 922 5.44 -74.85 -32.78
CA GLU A 922 4.76 -76.12 -32.42
C GLU A 922 3.39 -75.91 -31.76
N THR A 923 2.87 -74.68 -31.72
CA THR A 923 1.64 -74.36 -30.99
C THR A 923 0.47 -74.19 -31.96
N SER A 924 -0.57 -75.03 -31.82
CA SER A 924 -1.78 -74.89 -32.62
C SER A 924 -2.81 -73.95 -31.97
N VAL A 925 -3.63 -73.28 -32.79
CA VAL A 925 -4.74 -72.42 -32.31
C VAL A 925 -5.71 -73.23 -31.43
N ALA A 926 -5.93 -74.51 -31.74
CA ALA A 926 -6.83 -75.38 -30.99
C ALA A 926 -6.34 -75.69 -29.55
N GLU A 927 -5.03 -75.85 -29.35
CA GLU A 927 -4.45 -76.08 -28.02
C GLU A 927 -4.41 -74.80 -27.16
N LEU A 928 -4.17 -73.64 -27.80
CA LEU A 928 -4.28 -72.35 -27.13
C LEU A 928 -5.72 -72.05 -26.73
N ASP A 929 -6.69 -72.30 -27.60
CA ASP A 929 -8.11 -72.09 -27.29
C ASP A 929 -8.58 -73.01 -26.13
N ALA A 930 -8.16 -74.28 -26.10
CA ALA A 930 -8.48 -75.19 -24.97
C ALA A 930 -7.86 -74.72 -23.64
N THR A 931 -6.62 -74.19 -23.68
CA THR A 931 -5.94 -73.63 -22.50
C THR A 931 -6.59 -72.32 -22.05
N LEU A 932 -7.05 -71.49 -22.99
CA LEU A 932 -7.81 -70.28 -22.71
C LEU A 932 -9.17 -70.58 -22.07
N ASP A 933 -9.87 -71.62 -22.52
CA ASP A 933 -11.16 -72.03 -21.93
C ASP A 933 -10.98 -72.51 -20.48
N SER A 934 -9.95 -73.31 -20.19
CA SER A 934 -9.62 -73.72 -18.82
C SER A 934 -9.27 -72.52 -17.94
N ASN A 935 -8.36 -71.65 -18.41
CA ASN A 935 -7.98 -70.44 -17.69
C ASN A 935 -9.16 -69.47 -17.51
N ALA A 936 -10.11 -69.44 -18.45
CA ALA A 936 -11.32 -68.62 -18.35
C ALA A 936 -12.28 -69.14 -17.28
N SER A 937 -12.45 -70.46 -17.16
CA SER A 937 -13.24 -71.09 -16.08
C SER A 937 -12.63 -70.81 -14.70
N ASP A 938 -11.31 -71.00 -14.56
CA ASP A 938 -10.61 -70.75 -13.29
C ASP A 938 -10.58 -69.27 -12.93
N LEU A 939 -10.44 -68.39 -13.94
CA LEU A 939 -10.53 -66.95 -13.77
C LEU A 939 -11.93 -66.52 -13.35
N ALA A 940 -13.00 -67.08 -13.93
CA ALA A 940 -14.37 -66.77 -13.54
C ALA A 940 -14.63 -67.12 -12.05
N HIS A 941 -14.09 -68.26 -11.59
CA HIS A 941 -14.17 -68.61 -10.17
C HIS A 941 -13.35 -67.66 -9.29
N ALA A 942 -12.12 -67.31 -9.70
CA ALA A 942 -11.29 -66.36 -8.97
C ALA A 942 -11.89 -64.93 -8.95
N GLU A 943 -12.59 -64.52 -10.02
CA GLU A 943 -13.32 -63.26 -10.12
C GLU A 943 -14.55 -63.24 -9.21
N GLU A 944 -15.27 -64.36 -9.08
CA GLU A 944 -16.38 -64.49 -8.11
C GLU A 944 -15.86 -64.37 -6.66
N GLN A 945 -14.76 -65.06 -6.34
CA GLN A 945 -14.11 -64.95 -5.03
C GLN A 945 -13.58 -63.55 -4.76
N LEU A 946 -12.98 -62.90 -5.75
CA LEU A 946 -12.52 -61.51 -5.66
C LEU A 946 -13.71 -60.55 -5.49
N THR A 947 -14.81 -60.75 -6.22
CA THR A 947 -16.02 -59.94 -6.10
C THR A 947 -16.60 -60.05 -4.70
N ARG A 948 -16.66 -61.27 -4.14
CA ARG A 948 -17.08 -61.50 -2.76
C ARG A 948 -16.14 -60.84 -1.76
N ALA A 949 -14.83 -60.99 -1.91
CA ALA A 949 -13.84 -60.37 -1.03
C ALA A 949 -13.87 -58.83 -1.12
N ILE A 950 -14.07 -58.27 -2.31
CA ILE A 950 -14.31 -56.84 -2.53
C ILE A 950 -15.61 -56.41 -1.87
N GLN A 951 -16.70 -57.17 -1.98
CA GLN A 951 -17.98 -56.85 -1.34
C GLN A 951 -17.83 -56.85 0.20
N GLU A 952 -17.12 -57.83 0.75
CA GLU A 952 -16.81 -57.91 2.18
C GLU A 952 -15.90 -56.75 2.63
N ARG A 953 -14.87 -56.39 1.83
CA ARG A 953 -14.04 -55.19 2.08
C ARG A 953 -14.85 -53.92 1.98
N VAL A 954 -15.66 -53.72 0.94
CA VAL A 954 -16.49 -52.52 0.73
C VAL A 954 -17.53 -52.42 1.84
N THR A 955 -18.10 -53.51 2.31
CA THR A 955 -19.04 -53.50 3.45
C THR A 955 -18.32 -53.13 4.74
N ALA A 956 -17.14 -53.70 5.02
CA ALA A 956 -16.31 -53.35 6.17
C ALA A 956 -15.75 -51.91 6.09
N GLU A 957 -15.44 -51.45 4.88
CA GLU A 957 -15.00 -50.09 4.56
C GLU A 957 -16.16 -49.11 4.67
N HIS A 958 -17.38 -49.47 4.25
CA HIS A 958 -18.59 -48.67 4.44
C HIS A 958 -18.98 -48.60 5.91
N ALA A 959 -18.90 -49.69 6.67
CA ALA A 959 -19.11 -49.67 8.12
C ALA A 959 -18.04 -48.81 8.83
N LEU A 960 -16.75 -48.94 8.43
CA LEU A 960 -15.70 -48.05 8.92
C LEU A 960 -15.89 -46.61 8.42
N ALA A 961 -16.43 -46.39 7.23
CA ALA A 961 -16.75 -45.09 6.62
C ALA A 961 -18.07 -44.50 7.11
N GLU A 962 -18.92 -45.24 7.80
CA GLU A 962 -20.04 -44.69 8.57
C GLU A 962 -19.53 -44.15 9.91
N ILE A 963 -18.45 -44.72 10.47
CA ILE A 963 -17.77 -44.18 11.66
C ILE A 963 -16.70 -43.14 11.31
N LYS A 964 -15.97 -43.31 10.20
CA LYS A 964 -15.08 -42.30 9.59
C LYS A 964 -15.87 -41.25 8.82
N GLY A 965 -17.14 -41.50 8.52
CA GLY A 965 -18.06 -40.59 7.84
C GLY A 965 -18.57 -39.47 8.73
N ASP A 966 -18.03 -39.36 9.94
CA ASP A 966 -17.69 -38.05 10.45
C ASP A 966 -16.34 -37.61 9.87
N ASP A 967 -16.26 -37.49 8.53
CA ASP A 967 -15.17 -36.78 7.82
C ASP A 967 -15.02 -35.39 8.44
N ALA A 968 -16.12 -34.87 9.01
CA ALA A 968 -16.12 -33.73 9.88
C ALA A 968 -14.99 -33.72 10.92
N ILE A 969 -14.64 -34.79 11.67
CA ILE A 969 -13.59 -34.68 12.70
C ILE A 969 -12.21 -34.47 12.06
N ALA A 970 -11.87 -35.24 11.03
CA ALA A 970 -10.58 -35.10 10.34
C ALA A 970 -10.49 -33.75 9.62
N THR A 971 -11.56 -33.33 8.95
CA THR A 971 -11.66 -32.02 8.29
C THR A 971 -11.63 -30.88 9.29
N LEU A 972 -12.25 -31.03 10.47
CA LEU A 972 -12.24 -30.05 11.55
C LEU A 972 -10.85 -29.98 12.22
N ILE A 973 -10.14 -31.10 12.37
CA ILE A 973 -8.75 -31.10 12.86
C ILE A 973 -7.81 -30.45 11.84
N GLU A 974 -7.98 -30.71 10.55
CA GLU A 974 -7.22 -30.07 9.48
C GLU A 974 -7.55 -28.57 9.35
N GLN A 975 -8.83 -28.20 9.46
CA GLN A 975 -9.27 -26.81 9.53
C GLN A 975 -8.74 -26.11 10.78
N LYS A 976 -8.71 -26.80 11.93
CA LYS A 976 -8.11 -26.30 13.16
C LYS A 976 -6.62 -26.01 12.96
N ALA A 977 -5.86 -26.98 12.45
CA ALA A 977 -4.43 -26.81 12.18
C ALA A 977 -4.18 -25.67 11.18
N THR A 978 -5.02 -25.55 10.14
CA THR A 978 -4.95 -24.46 9.16
C THR A 978 -5.26 -23.10 9.80
N LEU A 979 -6.28 -23.01 10.66
CA LEU A 979 -6.65 -21.79 11.37
C LEU A 979 -5.61 -21.38 12.41
N GLU A 980 -4.98 -22.35 13.09
CA GLU A 980 -3.85 -22.12 14.01
C GLU A 980 -2.63 -21.58 13.27
N LEU A 981 -2.31 -22.15 12.10
CA LEU A 981 -1.20 -21.70 11.26
C LEU A 981 -1.48 -20.30 10.66
N GLN A 982 -2.71 -20.04 10.23
CA GLN A 982 -3.14 -18.71 9.78
C GLN A 982 -3.14 -17.68 10.92
N LEU A 983 -3.46 -18.07 12.16
CA LEU A 983 -3.34 -17.22 13.34
C LEU A 983 -1.88 -16.88 13.63
N GLU A 984 -1.00 -17.87 13.57
CA GLU A 984 0.44 -17.70 13.75
C GLU A 984 1.01 -16.76 12.68
N GLU A 985 0.74 -17.01 11.39
CA GLU A 985 1.16 -16.14 10.30
C GLU A 985 0.63 -14.71 10.45
N THR A 986 -0.66 -14.56 10.80
CA THR A 986 -1.28 -13.25 11.03
C THR A 986 -0.62 -12.53 12.22
N ALA A 987 -0.26 -13.27 13.28
CA ALA A 987 0.40 -12.72 14.46
C ALA A 987 1.83 -12.29 14.14
N VAL A 988 2.61 -13.13 13.45
CA VAL A 988 3.98 -12.82 13.00
C VAL A 988 3.95 -11.60 12.09
N LYS A 989 3.04 -11.56 11.11
CA LYS A 989 2.95 -10.42 10.18
C LYS A 989 2.52 -9.13 10.85
N HIS A 990 1.62 -9.20 11.84
CA HIS A 990 1.29 -8.04 12.66
C HIS A 990 2.50 -7.57 13.47
N LEU A 991 3.24 -8.49 14.11
CA LEU A 991 4.46 -8.18 14.85
C LEU A 991 5.53 -7.56 13.95
N GLU A 992 5.79 -8.11 12.77
CA GLU A 992 6.72 -7.57 11.79
C GLU A 992 6.36 -6.13 11.39
N LEU A 993 5.09 -5.89 11.05
CA LEU A 993 4.61 -4.56 10.64
C LEU A 993 4.65 -3.58 11.82
N SER A 994 4.23 -4.00 13.02
CA SER A 994 4.22 -3.13 14.20
C SER A 994 5.62 -2.83 14.72
N LEU A 995 6.51 -3.84 14.79
CA LEU A 995 7.90 -3.65 15.16
C LEU A 995 8.65 -2.84 14.10
N GLY A 996 8.43 -3.13 12.82
CA GLY A 996 8.99 -2.38 11.70
C GLY A 996 8.56 -0.92 11.74
N HIS A 997 7.28 -0.65 11.94
CA HIS A 997 6.76 0.69 12.15
C HIS A 997 7.41 1.36 13.36
N HIS A 998 7.52 0.66 14.49
CA HIS A 998 8.07 1.22 15.72
C HIS A 998 9.56 1.56 15.57
N LEU A 999 10.35 0.64 15.01
CA LEU A 999 11.78 0.84 14.73
C LEU A 999 12.01 1.96 13.72
N ALA A 1000 11.23 2.01 12.64
CA ALA A 1000 11.34 3.08 11.65
C ALA A 1000 10.90 4.44 12.23
N SER A 1001 9.81 4.49 13.00
CA SER A 1001 9.38 5.71 13.70
C SER A 1001 10.43 6.19 14.69
N ASP A 1002 11.05 5.28 15.46
CA ASP A 1002 12.10 5.64 16.41
C ASP A 1002 13.39 6.05 15.71
N ALA A 1003 13.73 5.43 14.57
CA ALA A 1003 14.85 5.85 13.73
C ALA A 1003 14.64 7.26 13.16
N ILE A 1004 13.44 7.57 12.62
CA ILE A 1004 13.07 8.92 12.18
C ILE A 1004 13.15 9.91 13.35
N ARG A 1005 12.66 9.52 14.52
CA ARG A 1005 12.71 10.36 15.73
C ARG A 1005 14.16 10.67 16.14
N ARG A 1006 15.03 9.66 16.25
CA ARG A 1006 16.46 9.86 16.57
C ARG A 1006 17.19 10.68 15.51
N TYR A 1007 16.89 10.46 14.23
CA TYR A 1007 17.43 11.24 13.13
C TYR A 1007 17.00 12.71 13.24
N ARG A 1008 15.72 12.96 13.54
CA ARG A 1008 15.18 14.30 13.80
C ARG A 1008 15.86 14.96 15.00
N ASP A 1009 15.93 14.28 16.13
CA ASP A 1009 16.47 14.82 17.38
C ASP A 1009 17.97 15.19 17.25
N SER A 1010 18.74 14.44 16.44
CA SER A 1010 20.16 14.74 16.16
C SER A 1010 20.38 15.90 15.18
N HIS A 1011 19.49 16.13 14.22
CA HIS A 1011 19.60 17.22 13.25
C HIS A 1011 18.91 18.52 13.69
N ARG A 1012 18.03 18.42 14.69
CA ARG A 1012 17.22 19.52 15.22
C ARG A 1012 18.02 20.55 16.02
N SER A 1013 18.97 20.12 16.84
CA SER A 1013 19.78 21.02 17.69
C SER A 1013 20.60 22.01 16.86
N GLY A 1014 21.18 21.56 15.74
CA GLY A 1014 21.92 22.42 14.81
C GLY A 1014 21.04 23.47 14.14
N MET A 1015 19.90 23.07 13.58
CA MET A 1015 18.98 24.00 12.90
C MET A 1015 18.33 25.00 13.84
N LEU A 1016 17.89 24.57 15.04
CA LEU A 1016 17.32 25.50 16.03
C LEU A 1016 18.34 26.52 16.49
N THR A 1017 19.60 26.12 16.69
CA THR A 1017 20.68 27.04 17.02
C THR A 1017 20.95 28.04 15.89
N ALA A 1018 20.98 27.59 14.63
CA ALA A 1018 21.14 28.48 13.48
C ALA A 1018 19.93 29.43 13.30
N THR A 1019 18.72 28.93 13.54
CA THR A 1019 17.49 29.72 13.52
C THR A 1019 17.51 30.77 14.63
N GLU A 1020 17.92 30.40 15.84
CA GLU A 1020 18.06 31.30 16.99
C GLU A 1020 19.04 32.43 16.67
N GLN A 1021 20.23 32.10 16.14
CA GLN A 1021 21.23 33.08 15.75
C GLN A 1021 20.70 34.03 14.66
N CYS A 1022 20.06 33.50 13.63
CA CYS A 1022 19.48 34.29 12.55
C CYS A 1022 18.32 35.17 13.04
N PHE A 1023 17.45 34.63 13.89
CA PHE A 1023 16.30 35.35 14.44
C PHE A 1023 16.72 36.46 15.42
N ALA A 1024 17.72 36.19 16.26
CA ALA A 1024 18.33 37.21 17.11
C ALA A 1024 18.94 38.34 16.26
N GLY A 1025 19.59 38.02 15.14
CA GLY A 1025 20.10 39.00 14.18
C GLY A 1025 18.99 39.83 13.51
N LEU A 1026 17.94 39.18 12.99
CA LEU A 1026 16.79 39.83 12.35
C LEU A 1026 16.04 40.76 13.31
N THR A 1027 15.92 40.36 14.57
CA THR A 1027 15.21 41.12 15.60
C THR A 1027 16.12 42.08 16.38
N GLN A 1028 17.39 42.23 15.96
CA GLN A 1028 18.40 43.07 16.62
C GLN A 1028 18.52 42.80 18.13
N GLY A 1029 18.40 41.52 18.53
CA GLY A 1029 18.51 41.06 19.91
C GLY A 1029 17.23 41.20 20.75
N ALA A 1030 16.08 41.53 20.16
CA ALA A 1030 14.81 41.54 20.90
C ALA A 1030 14.41 40.13 21.37
N TYR A 1031 14.75 39.10 20.58
CA TYR A 1031 14.53 37.69 20.89
C TYR A 1031 15.85 36.92 20.78
N PRO A 1032 16.65 36.85 21.86
CA PRO A 1032 17.97 36.24 21.82
C PRO A 1032 17.96 34.71 21.82
N SER A 1033 16.86 34.06 22.23
CA SER A 1033 16.79 32.59 22.29
C SER A 1033 15.46 32.02 21.83
N LEU A 1034 15.51 30.81 21.26
CA LEU A 1034 14.36 30.00 20.89
C LEU A 1034 14.30 28.75 21.76
N SER A 1035 13.13 28.44 22.30
CA SER A 1035 12.87 27.21 23.05
C SER A 1035 11.71 26.44 22.45
N THR A 1036 11.51 25.20 22.90
CA THR A 1036 10.43 24.34 22.44
C THR A 1036 9.72 23.72 23.63
N GLN A 1037 8.39 23.65 23.58
CA GLN A 1037 7.57 23.00 24.60
C GLN A 1037 6.73 21.90 23.95
N ILE A 1038 6.62 20.77 24.63
CA ILE A 1038 5.78 19.65 24.20
C ILE A 1038 4.34 19.92 24.66
N ASP A 1039 3.41 19.94 23.70
CA ASP A 1039 1.97 20.02 23.95
C ASP A 1039 1.29 18.78 23.35
N LYS A 1040 0.82 17.87 24.21
CA LYS A 1040 0.30 16.54 23.83
C LYS A 1040 1.30 15.71 23.01
N ASP A 1041 0.98 15.45 21.74
CA ASP A 1041 1.76 14.66 20.77
C ASP A 1041 2.57 15.55 19.81
N SER A 1042 2.50 16.88 19.96
CA SER A 1042 3.12 17.84 19.05
C SER A 1042 3.94 18.89 19.80
N GLU A 1043 4.83 19.56 19.08
CA GLU A 1043 5.85 20.41 19.71
C GLU A 1043 5.73 21.84 19.19
N VAL A 1044 5.70 22.79 20.13
CA VAL A 1044 5.45 24.21 19.85
C VAL A 1044 6.74 24.99 20.03
N LEU A 1045 7.08 25.82 19.04
CA LEU A 1045 8.22 26.73 19.06
C LEU A 1045 7.86 28.00 19.85
N LEU A 1046 8.74 28.39 20.77
CA LEU A 1046 8.61 29.57 21.61
C LEU A 1046 9.82 30.49 21.37
N ALA A 1047 9.59 31.78 21.16
CA ALA A 1047 10.67 32.75 21.21
C ALA A 1047 10.72 33.38 22.59
N VAL A 1048 11.91 33.39 23.19
CA VAL A 1048 12.17 34.02 24.48
C VAL A 1048 12.68 35.41 24.21
N ASP A 1049 11.98 36.42 24.71
CA ASP A 1049 12.42 37.80 24.59
C ASP A 1049 13.60 38.10 25.52
N LYS A 1050 14.24 39.26 25.34
CA LYS A 1050 15.39 39.70 26.16
C LYS A 1050 15.09 39.85 27.66
N TYR A 1051 13.83 39.81 28.08
CA TYR A 1051 13.40 39.88 29.48
C TYR A 1051 13.07 38.48 30.05
N GLY A 1052 13.22 37.42 29.26
CA GLY A 1052 12.95 36.04 29.65
C GLY A 1052 11.49 35.61 29.47
N VAL A 1053 10.65 36.44 28.82
CA VAL A 1053 9.25 36.09 28.55
C VAL A 1053 9.19 35.23 27.30
N SER A 1054 8.64 34.03 27.43
CA SER A 1054 8.39 33.13 26.31
C SER A 1054 7.11 33.54 25.60
N LYS A 1055 7.18 33.73 24.29
CA LYS A 1055 6.03 34.02 23.43
C LYS A 1055 5.87 32.93 22.38
N ARG A 1056 4.64 32.48 22.20
CA ARG A 1056 4.24 31.67 21.05
C ARG A 1056 4.17 32.55 19.80
N ALA A 1057 4.24 31.95 18.63
CA ALA A 1057 4.22 32.70 17.38
C ALA A 1057 2.93 33.50 17.16
N ASP A 1058 1.77 33.01 17.63
CA ASP A 1058 0.48 33.72 17.59
C ASP A 1058 0.45 34.97 18.47
N GLU A 1059 1.29 35.03 19.52
CA GLU A 1059 1.44 36.19 20.42
C GLU A 1059 2.41 37.26 19.86
N MET A 1060 3.04 37.02 18.71
CA MET A 1060 3.99 37.93 18.06
C MET A 1060 3.30 38.81 17.01
N SER A 1061 3.82 40.02 16.79
CA SER A 1061 3.34 40.87 15.69
C SER A 1061 3.60 40.22 14.32
N LYS A 1062 2.76 40.53 13.32
CA LYS A 1062 2.89 40.00 11.95
C LYS A 1062 4.33 40.06 11.42
N GLY A 1063 4.98 41.23 11.52
CA GLY A 1063 6.37 41.40 11.10
C GLY A 1063 7.38 40.55 11.89
N THR A 1064 7.17 40.33 13.19
CA THR A 1064 8.04 39.45 14.00
C THR A 1064 7.88 37.98 13.61
N ARG A 1065 6.64 37.53 13.32
CA ARG A 1065 6.38 36.19 12.79
C ARG A 1065 7.07 35.95 11.45
N PHE A 1066 7.06 36.95 10.57
CA PHE A 1066 7.74 36.88 9.27
C PHE A 1066 9.24 36.81 9.41
N GLN A 1067 9.83 37.55 10.35
CA GLN A 1067 11.25 37.43 10.68
C GLN A 1067 11.60 36.05 11.24
N LEU A 1068 10.73 35.44 12.07
CA LEU A 1068 10.93 34.08 12.56
C LEU A 1068 10.86 33.05 11.42
N TYR A 1069 9.91 33.21 10.51
CA TYR A 1069 9.80 32.36 9.33
C TYR A 1069 11.01 32.49 8.40
N LEU A 1070 11.47 33.72 8.13
CA LEU A 1070 12.70 33.98 7.37
C LEU A 1070 13.93 33.36 8.05
N ALA A 1071 14.03 33.47 9.38
CA ALA A 1071 15.12 32.85 10.16
C ALA A 1071 15.15 31.33 10.01
N LEU A 1072 13.98 30.68 10.10
CA LEU A 1072 13.84 29.22 9.93
C LEU A 1072 14.27 28.78 8.52
N ARG A 1073 13.90 29.53 7.48
CA ARG A 1073 14.26 29.20 6.09
C ARG A 1073 15.73 29.47 5.80
N ALA A 1074 16.29 30.55 6.33
CA ALA A 1074 17.72 30.83 6.25
C ALA A 1074 18.56 29.73 6.93
N ALA A 1075 18.13 29.27 8.11
CA ALA A 1075 18.79 28.17 8.82
C ALA A 1075 18.66 26.83 8.08
N ALA A 1076 17.50 26.55 7.48
CA ALA A 1076 17.30 25.35 6.68
C ALA A 1076 18.16 25.35 5.40
N HIS A 1077 18.30 26.52 4.75
CA HIS A 1077 19.24 26.71 3.63
C HIS A 1077 20.70 26.48 4.06
N GLU A 1078 21.12 27.06 5.18
CA GLU A 1078 22.45 26.85 5.74
C GLU A 1078 22.75 25.36 5.98
N GLN A 1079 21.77 24.62 6.49
CA GLN A 1079 21.92 23.18 6.71
C GLN A 1079 22.03 22.38 5.41
N LEU A 1080 21.24 22.72 4.39
CA LEU A 1080 21.36 22.13 3.04
C LEU A 1080 22.77 22.34 2.47
N VAL A 1081 23.29 23.57 2.60
CA VAL A 1081 24.66 23.91 2.17
C VAL A 1081 25.70 23.11 2.95
N ALA A 1082 25.55 22.99 4.28
CA ALA A 1082 26.45 22.21 5.12
C ALA A 1082 26.48 20.71 4.76
N GLN A 1083 25.38 20.18 4.21
CA GLN A 1083 25.26 18.82 3.70
C GLN A 1083 25.81 18.66 2.27
N GLY A 1084 26.39 19.71 1.68
CA GLY A 1084 26.97 19.71 0.35
C GLY A 1084 25.99 20.03 -0.77
N THR A 1085 24.75 20.41 -0.44
CA THR A 1085 23.73 20.79 -1.43
C THR A 1085 23.50 22.30 -1.41
N THR A 1086 24.07 23.00 -2.38
CA THR A 1086 23.80 24.43 -2.58
C THR A 1086 22.72 24.60 -3.65
N LEU A 1087 21.62 25.29 -3.34
CA LEU A 1087 20.55 25.61 -4.28
C LEU A 1087 20.23 27.12 -4.24
N PRO A 1088 19.73 27.72 -5.34
CA PRO A 1088 19.34 29.13 -5.38
C PRO A 1088 18.17 29.46 -4.45
N PHE A 1089 18.33 30.48 -3.63
CA PHE A 1089 17.31 30.98 -2.70
C PHE A 1089 16.63 32.23 -3.26
N PHE A 1090 15.31 32.21 -3.41
CA PHE A 1090 14.50 33.29 -3.97
C PHE A 1090 13.63 33.95 -2.90
N CYS A 1091 13.57 35.28 -2.95
CA CYS A 1091 12.68 36.09 -2.12
C CYS A 1091 11.96 37.12 -3.01
N ASP A 1092 10.63 37.15 -3.06
CA ASP A 1092 9.79 38.04 -3.87
C ASP A 1092 9.01 39.01 -2.99
N ASP A 1093 9.46 40.27 -2.94
CA ASP A 1093 8.88 41.42 -2.22
C ASP A 1093 8.52 41.22 -0.73
N ILE A 1094 9.09 40.20 -0.07
CA ILE A 1094 8.79 39.87 1.33
C ILE A 1094 9.18 40.92 2.39
N PHE A 1095 9.93 41.97 2.03
CA PHE A 1095 10.35 43.02 2.98
C PHE A 1095 9.36 44.19 3.05
N GLU A 1096 8.24 44.18 2.32
CA GLU A 1096 7.25 45.25 2.34
C GLU A 1096 6.71 45.55 3.75
N THR A 1097 6.55 44.52 4.58
CA THR A 1097 6.03 44.64 5.95
C THR A 1097 7.11 45.00 6.99
N PHE A 1098 8.36 45.19 6.57
CA PHE A 1098 9.49 45.47 7.45
C PHE A 1098 9.76 46.98 7.52
N ASP A 1099 9.98 47.49 8.73
CA ASP A 1099 10.54 48.84 8.91
C ASP A 1099 12.01 48.90 8.44
N GLU A 1100 12.59 50.10 8.31
CA GLU A 1100 13.96 50.27 7.82
C GLU A 1100 15.01 49.47 8.61
N ALA A 1101 14.83 49.34 9.93
CA ALA A 1101 15.75 48.62 10.80
C ALA A 1101 15.68 47.10 10.56
N ARG A 1102 14.46 46.57 10.37
CA ARG A 1102 14.20 45.18 10.00
C ARG A 1102 14.65 44.86 8.59
N THR A 1103 14.39 45.74 7.62
CA THR A 1103 14.86 45.61 6.23
C THR A 1103 16.38 45.60 6.15
N SER A 1104 17.05 46.45 6.94
CA SER A 1104 18.51 46.44 7.07
C SER A 1104 19.05 45.11 7.62
N ALA A 1105 18.39 44.56 8.64
CA ALA A 1105 18.77 43.26 9.19
C ALA A 1105 18.51 42.11 8.21
N ALA A 1106 17.39 42.15 7.48
CA ALA A 1106 17.03 41.16 6.47
C ALA A 1106 17.99 41.18 5.27
N CYS A 1107 18.45 42.36 4.83
CA CYS A 1107 19.47 42.48 3.78
C CYS A 1107 20.79 41.80 4.19
N ARG A 1108 21.19 41.90 5.46
CA ARG A 1108 22.38 41.17 5.98
C ARG A 1108 22.19 39.66 6.02
N VAL A 1109 20.98 39.19 6.30
CA VAL A 1109 20.66 37.76 6.19
C VAL A 1109 20.76 37.30 4.73
N MET A 1110 20.26 38.08 3.78
CA MET A 1110 20.40 37.77 2.34
C MET A 1110 21.86 37.78 1.90
N GLU A 1111 22.69 38.71 2.39
CA GLU A 1111 24.14 38.69 2.18
C GLU A 1111 24.76 37.40 2.74
N THR A 1112 24.34 36.96 3.93
CA THR A 1112 24.84 35.72 4.55
C THR A 1112 24.45 34.48 3.75
N ILE A 1113 23.21 34.40 3.26
CA ILE A 1113 22.74 33.33 2.37
C ILE A 1113 23.55 33.34 1.07
N GLY A 1114 23.73 34.51 0.45
CA GLY A 1114 24.54 34.69 -0.75
C GLY A 1114 26.04 34.46 -0.54
N GLY A 1115 26.54 34.47 0.70
CA GLY A 1115 27.93 34.12 0.98
C GLY A 1115 28.19 32.61 1.05
N ARG A 1116 27.13 31.81 1.26
CA ARG A 1116 27.18 30.35 1.39
C ARG A 1116 26.58 29.62 0.18
N GLY A 1117 25.70 30.29 -0.54
CA GLY A 1117 25.07 29.81 -1.77
C GLY A 1117 24.70 30.99 -2.66
N GLN A 1118 23.54 30.94 -3.31
CA GLN A 1118 23.05 32.02 -4.16
C GLN A 1118 21.76 32.61 -3.59
N ALA A 1119 21.70 33.92 -3.42
CA ALA A 1119 20.52 34.64 -2.95
C ALA A 1119 20.01 35.61 -4.03
N ILE A 1120 18.74 35.48 -4.43
CA ILE A 1120 18.11 36.31 -5.45
C ILE A 1120 16.86 36.96 -4.84
N TYR A 1121 16.93 38.27 -4.62
CA TYR A 1121 15.82 39.07 -4.12
C TYR A 1121 15.14 39.81 -5.28
N LEU A 1122 13.83 39.72 -5.37
CA LEU A 1122 13.01 40.38 -6.36
C LEU A 1122 12.25 41.49 -5.66
N THR A 1123 12.34 42.74 -6.13
CA THR A 1123 11.59 43.84 -5.50
C THR A 1123 11.20 44.97 -6.42
N HIS A 1124 10.08 45.63 -6.12
CA HIS A 1124 9.70 46.91 -6.75
C HIS A 1124 10.13 48.15 -5.96
N HIS A 1125 10.69 47.97 -4.76
CA HIS A 1125 11.00 49.05 -3.85
C HIS A 1125 12.46 49.52 -4.00
N ARG A 1126 12.64 50.71 -4.60
CA ARG A 1126 13.98 51.30 -4.77
C ARG A 1126 14.70 51.50 -3.44
N HIS A 1127 13.95 51.88 -2.40
CA HIS A 1127 14.51 52.11 -1.07
C HIS A 1127 15.19 50.85 -0.49
N VAL A 1128 14.68 49.64 -0.79
CA VAL A 1128 15.31 48.39 -0.33
C VAL A 1128 16.65 48.17 -1.04
N VAL A 1129 16.74 48.51 -2.33
CA VAL A 1129 18.00 48.45 -3.10
C VAL A 1129 19.05 49.38 -2.47
N ASP A 1130 18.63 50.59 -2.10
CA ASP A 1130 19.51 51.60 -1.50
C ASP A 1130 19.96 51.20 -0.08
N ILE A 1131 19.04 50.64 0.72
CA ILE A 1131 19.37 50.05 2.04
C ILE A 1131 20.35 48.89 1.86
N ALA A 1132 20.09 47.95 0.95
CA ALA A 1132 20.96 46.80 0.73
C ALA A 1132 22.38 47.23 0.30
N LYS A 1133 22.50 48.25 -0.57
CA LYS A 1133 23.81 48.81 -0.97
C LYS A 1133 24.56 49.50 0.16
N SER A 1134 23.86 50.05 1.15
CA SER A 1134 24.48 50.77 2.27
C SER A 1134 24.84 49.87 3.44
N VAL A 1135 24.05 48.82 3.68
CA VAL A 1135 24.15 47.97 4.88
C VAL A 1135 24.97 46.70 4.65
N CYS A 1136 24.98 46.14 3.43
CA CYS A 1136 25.77 44.96 3.11
C CYS A 1136 27.26 45.33 3.04
N THR A 1137 28.11 44.42 3.52
CA THR A 1137 29.58 44.61 3.49
C THR A 1137 30.09 44.64 2.05
N THR A 1138 29.53 43.75 1.23
CA THR A 1138 29.71 43.76 -0.23
C THR A 1138 28.39 44.14 -0.89
N PRO A 1139 28.36 45.20 -1.72
CA PRO A 1139 27.12 45.64 -2.36
C PRO A 1139 26.51 44.53 -3.23
N PRO A 1140 25.18 44.32 -3.19
CA PRO A 1140 24.51 43.35 -4.03
C PRO A 1140 24.55 43.75 -5.51
N ILE A 1141 24.54 42.74 -6.39
CA ILE A 1141 24.48 42.94 -7.84
C ILE A 1141 23.02 43.23 -8.22
N VAL A 1142 22.76 44.41 -8.80
CA VAL A 1142 21.41 44.84 -9.15
C VAL A 1142 21.15 44.64 -10.64
N HIS A 1143 20.04 43.97 -10.95
CA HIS A 1143 19.50 43.78 -12.30
C HIS A 1143 18.21 44.60 -12.45
N GLU A 1144 18.19 45.58 -13.35
CA GLU A 1144 17.01 46.42 -13.58
C GLU A 1144 16.12 45.85 -14.69
N LEU A 1145 14.81 45.77 -14.43
CA LEU A 1145 13.77 45.24 -15.30
C LEU A 1145 13.04 46.30 -16.11
#